data_AF-A0A4R1RCF6-F1
#
_entry.id   AF-A0A4R1RCF6-F1
#
_cell.length_a   1.000
_cell.length_b   1.000
_cell.length_c   1.000
_cell.angle_alpha   90.00
_cell.angle_beta   90.00
_cell.angle_gamma   90.00
#
_symmetry.space_group_name_H-M   'P 1'
#
loop_
_entity.id
_entity.type
_entity.pdbx_description
1 polymer ?
#
loop_
_entity_poly.entity_id
_entity_poly.type
_entity_poly.pdbx_seq_one_letter_code
_entity_poly.pdbx_strand_id
1 'polypeptide(L)'
;MKSSSLFKISLTVCFSFLLLTCTKDMGDDLDNEGINSNEFKAKLNAYKGENVIIKNVFVKVVNEEGVPIKDVNVDVSGITNITNSKGVALLKSVHANENFIATNISKNGYISITKTIAPTETEFQIINIVLLKPDHIKTIFSNSSASITLDSGAQVVLPGSFELAGGIPYSGNVKIEVKHLSPNDESTYSNMPGALLAQDKSGNIKLLETFGMVAVKLFASNGEALNISKENKATIKYPIAASQIGNAPSTIPLWYFDEDKSIWIEEGSANKVGPNYVAYVSHFSWWNIDFPIDLVNFCLSVSNTDNNILPNQLVKIIRKSTNQVIFNGYTNNNGKLCGAIPKNEKVTIKVLKKNTSCNLIETLFESDFGGYANQENDISINVNESSDSKNYTISGTVGNCNNTGAIDMHLELSLSNKTQYFFPNSDGSFSYNIMACKGEPMTLRAYDSKNELTNEAISLVFVDNIVNVGLIKTCENYSEKTYIGNLLFRSQEQMDAFTALGYTKIVGNLIINGDNLSSLKGFSDLISIEGSLTISPSTYSPLTSLSGFENLTSITENLTISGNFDDLKGLGSLSFVGETFNINRGIKSLSGLENLTVVGDLKIENTFNLKNLRGLENLKTLNKSKFLGKLLIKSNRDLESLEGLENLTYINWYLIIESNPLLLNFSGLSNLKIVNEGISIYDNASLTSLNGLNNITNIGTTDSYYNKRGGLYIKNNPLLNDLTNLNILTYLGGGLEIENNDALTNLNGLNNLTHIILNLDIVDNDNLQNFVGLSGITYLNGEVLIDNNLNLINFKGFENVTAFNNLVTIKNNGALKNFEGLEKTSIIKNDFSIDQNQTLENFSGLNSLKLVDGKMSILNNPSIINLDGLNNLEIINDEFNIQNNDSLLSLDGLSKLNTIYNLLAIRNNDGLLSLNGLETLREIKVPVYHGKFFVTGNSSLTDFCALLNNFTKDITYLTTEYYVSNNGYNPSPKFFSGEEPCKL
;
A
#
# COMPACT_ATOMS: atom_id res chain seq x y z
N MET A 1 39.87 61.54 -31.56
CA MET A 1 39.24 62.21 -32.71
C MET A 1 38.06 61.37 -33.18
N LYS A 2 36.88 61.98 -33.32
CA LYS A 2 35.67 61.38 -33.91
C LYS A 2 35.94 61.03 -35.37
N SER A 3 35.41 59.92 -35.88
CA SER A 3 34.20 59.93 -36.74
C SER A 3 34.01 58.62 -37.52
N SER A 4 32.76 58.20 -37.53
CA SER A 4 32.07 57.14 -38.26
C SER A 4 32.17 57.16 -39.80
N SER A 5 31.97 55.99 -40.44
CA SER A 5 30.88 55.72 -41.42
C SER A 5 30.98 54.25 -41.89
N LEU A 6 29.98 53.37 -41.63
CA LEU A 6 28.87 52.97 -42.54
C LEU A 6 29.39 52.30 -43.84
N PHE A 7 28.99 51.10 -44.31
CA PHE A 7 27.68 50.43 -44.28
C PHE A 7 27.85 48.92 -44.68
N LYS A 8 26.88 48.10 -44.29
CA LYS A 8 26.78 46.61 -44.34
C LYS A 8 26.47 46.03 -45.74
N ILE A 9 26.64 44.70 -45.95
CA ILE A 9 25.55 43.68 -45.95
C ILE A 9 26.01 42.23 -46.29
N SER A 10 25.41 41.29 -45.53
CA SER A 10 25.12 39.85 -45.75
C SER A 10 26.22 38.79 -45.63
N LEU A 11 25.98 37.57 -45.11
CA LEU A 11 24.95 36.95 -44.24
C LEU A 11 25.44 35.51 -43.93
N THR A 12 25.09 34.98 -42.75
CA THR A 12 24.80 33.56 -42.42
C THR A 12 25.85 32.71 -41.66
N VAL A 13 25.67 32.67 -40.33
CA VAL A 13 25.52 31.49 -39.42
C VAL A 13 26.63 30.41 -39.36
N CYS A 14 27.29 30.22 -38.21
CA CYS A 14 26.90 29.28 -37.12
C CYS A 14 27.99 29.13 -36.02
N PHE A 15 27.53 29.18 -34.76
CA PHE A 15 28.05 28.54 -33.52
C PHE A 15 29.53 28.70 -33.07
N SER A 16 29.75 29.39 -31.94
CA SER A 16 30.12 28.77 -30.65
C SER A 16 30.45 29.82 -29.57
N PHE A 17 29.85 29.67 -28.38
CA PHE A 17 30.26 30.09 -27.02
C PHE A 17 31.35 31.17 -26.83
N LEU A 18 31.03 32.25 -26.10
CA LEU A 18 31.47 32.52 -24.71
C LEU A 18 31.29 34.00 -24.30
N LEU A 19 30.83 34.17 -23.05
CA LEU A 19 31.00 35.31 -22.12
C LEU A 19 30.00 36.50 -22.12
N LEU A 20 29.41 36.63 -20.91
CA LEU A 20 29.03 37.85 -20.17
C LEU A 20 27.85 38.69 -20.69
N THR A 21 26.75 38.71 -19.93
CA THR A 21 26.50 39.79 -18.95
C THR A 21 25.45 39.36 -17.91
N CYS A 22 25.83 39.45 -16.64
CA CYS A 22 24.88 39.61 -15.53
C CYS A 22 24.21 40.97 -15.66
N THR A 23 22.87 40.99 -15.71
CA THR A 23 22.09 42.15 -15.27
C THR A 23 21.35 41.75 -14.01
N LYS A 24 21.68 42.50 -12.96
CA LYS A 24 21.04 42.53 -11.66
C LYS A 24 19.67 43.16 -11.86
N ASP A 25 18.61 42.37 -11.99
CA ASP A 25 17.25 42.88 -11.86
C ASP A 25 16.97 43.14 -10.39
N MET A 26 17.32 44.36 -9.98
CA MET A 26 16.63 45.05 -8.90
C MET A 26 15.25 45.41 -9.46
N GLY A 27 14.31 44.47 -9.32
CA GLY A 27 12.88 44.77 -9.44
C GLY A 27 12.42 45.24 -8.08
N ASP A 28 11.97 46.50 -8.04
CA ASP A 28 11.43 47.19 -6.88
C ASP A 28 10.39 46.32 -6.13
N ASP A 29 10.60 46.20 -4.81
CA ASP A 29 9.55 45.90 -3.83
C ASP A 29 8.53 47.05 -3.87
N LEU A 30 7.58 46.97 -4.80
CA LEU A 30 6.35 47.74 -4.76
C LEU A 30 5.31 46.93 -3.98
N ASP A 31 5.15 47.35 -2.72
CA ASP A 31 3.96 47.30 -1.90
C ASP A 31 3.36 45.93 -1.54
N ASN A 32 3.91 45.40 -0.45
CA ASN A 32 3.25 44.45 0.46
C ASN A 32 2.07 45.09 1.24
N GLU A 33 1.42 46.13 0.69
CA GLU A 33 0.31 46.85 1.35
C GLU A 33 -1.01 46.03 1.35
N GLY A 34 -1.13 44.99 0.51
CA GLY A 34 -2.35 44.19 0.40
C GLY A 34 -2.55 43.10 1.47
N ILE A 35 -1.48 42.56 2.06
CA ILE A 35 -1.55 41.36 2.92
C ILE A 35 -2.10 41.68 4.32
N ASN A 36 -2.04 42.94 4.75
CA ASN A 36 -2.55 43.39 6.05
C ASN A 36 -3.40 44.68 5.95
N SER A 37 -4.02 44.93 4.80
CA SER A 37 -4.85 46.11 4.60
C SER A 37 -6.11 46.05 5.47
N ASN A 38 -6.58 47.22 5.94
CA ASN A 38 -7.88 47.35 6.59
C ASN A 38 -9.02 46.85 5.69
N GLU A 39 -8.82 46.90 4.36
CA GLU A 39 -9.77 46.40 3.37
C GLU A 39 -9.93 44.87 3.44
N PHE A 40 -8.83 44.11 3.56
CA PHE A 40 -8.93 42.66 3.71
C PHE A 40 -9.61 42.27 5.02
N LYS A 41 -9.24 42.92 6.14
CA LYS A 41 -9.91 42.68 7.43
C LYS A 41 -11.41 42.92 7.33
N ALA A 42 -11.83 43.96 6.60
CA ALA A 42 -13.24 44.22 6.32
C ALA A 42 -13.89 43.11 5.47
N LYS A 43 -13.23 42.65 4.40
CA LYS A 43 -13.72 41.54 3.56
C LYS A 43 -13.83 40.22 4.33
N LEU A 44 -12.81 39.87 5.13
CA LEU A 44 -12.81 38.67 5.97
C LEU A 44 -13.89 38.76 7.05
N ASN A 45 -14.04 39.90 7.73
CA ASN A 45 -15.12 40.09 8.70
C ASN A 45 -16.50 40.00 8.04
N ALA A 46 -16.67 40.55 6.83
CA ALA A 46 -17.90 40.42 6.07
C ALA A 46 -18.20 38.95 5.70
N TYR A 47 -17.18 38.16 5.35
CA TYR A 47 -17.34 36.71 5.10
C TYR A 47 -17.69 35.95 6.38
N LYS A 48 -16.99 36.24 7.48
CA LYS A 48 -17.21 35.61 8.79
C LYS A 48 -18.67 35.76 9.23
N GLY A 49 -19.30 36.89 8.90
CA GLY A 49 -20.68 37.18 9.27
C GLY A 49 -20.81 37.70 10.70
N GLU A 50 -22.03 37.77 11.21
CA GLU A 50 -22.31 38.32 12.53
C GLU A 50 -21.64 37.51 13.65
N ASN A 51 -21.42 38.15 14.81
CA ASN A 51 -20.91 37.47 15.99
C ASN A 51 -21.99 36.57 16.59
N VAL A 52 -21.62 35.33 16.89
CA VAL A 52 -22.49 34.35 17.56
C VAL A 52 -21.79 33.78 18.79
N ILE A 53 -22.58 33.37 19.78
CA ILE A 53 -22.08 32.65 20.96
C ILE A 53 -22.58 31.22 20.86
N ILE A 54 -21.64 30.27 20.81
CA ILE A 54 -21.95 28.85 20.89
C ILE A 54 -21.87 28.44 22.35
N LYS A 55 -22.99 27.98 22.93
CA LYS A 55 -23.04 27.68 24.37
C LYS A 55 -22.07 26.56 24.75
N ASN A 56 -21.95 25.54 23.92
CA ASN A 56 -21.09 24.39 24.15
C ASN A 56 -20.38 23.97 22.85
N VAL A 57 -19.05 23.96 22.86
CA VAL A 57 -18.22 23.43 21.77
C VAL A 57 -17.50 22.20 22.29
N PHE A 58 -17.73 21.07 21.64
CA PHE A 58 -17.08 19.82 21.95
C PHE A 58 -16.03 19.50 20.90
N VAL A 59 -14.79 19.38 21.35
CA VAL A 59 -13.66 19.04 20.48
C VAL A 59 -13.24 17.61 20.77
N LYS A 60 -13.33 16.75 19.76
CA LYS A 60 -12.81 15.39 19.80
C LYS A 60 -11.48 15.35 19.05
N VAL A 61 -10.42 14.94 19.73
CA VAL A 61 -9.09 14.75 19.16
C VAL A 61 -8.73 13.28 19.17
N VAL A 62 -8.43 12.76 17.99
CA VAL A 62 -7.92 11.40 17.76
C VAL A 62 -6.61 11.46 17.00
N ASN A 63 -5.82 10.39 17.03
CA ASN A 63 -4.69 10.23 16.12
C ASN A 63 -5.16 9.72 14.74
N GLU A 64 -4.22 9.50 13.82
CA GLU A 64 -4.47 9.05 12.45
C GLU A 64 -5.15 7.66 12.39
N GLU A 65 -5.02 6.86 13.45
CA GLU A 65 -5.68 5.56 13.62
C GLU A 65 -7.09 5.65 14.26
N GLY A 66 -7.55 6.85 14.62
CA GLY A 66 -8.84 7.07 15.28
C GLY A 66 -8.84 6.84 16.79
N VAL A 67 -7.66 6.59 17.40
CA VAL A 67 -7.50 6.43 18.85
C VAL A 67 -7.55 7.80 19.52
N PRO A 68 -8.36 8.00 20.59
CA PRO A 68 -8.44 9.28 21.27
C PRO A 68 -7.15 9.67 21.98
N ILE A 69 -6.80 10.96 21.95
CA ILE A 69 -5.56 11.46 22.55
C ILE A 69 -5.87 12.29 23.80
N LYS A 70 -5.42 11.83 24.96
CA LYS A 70 -5.50 12.56 26.25
C LYS A 70 -4.55 13.76 26.31
N ASP A 71 -4.85 14.77 27.13
CA ASP A 71 -3.95 15.88 27.48
C ASP A 71 -3.49 16.68 26.25
N VAL A 72 -4.36 16.81 25.25
CA VAL A 72 -4.18 17.70 24.10
C VAL A 72 -4.70 19.08 24.50
N ASN A 73 -3.92 20.12 24.24
CA ASN A 73 -4.38 21.49 24.43
C ASN A 73 -5.33 21.85 23.30
N VAL A 74 -6.54 22.26 23.67
CA VAL A 74 -7.60 22.72 22.77
C VAL A 74 -7.87 24.19 23.06
N ASP A 75 -7.78 25.01 22.03
CA ASP A 75 -8.14 26.42 22.08
C ASP A 75 -9.17 26.71 20.98
N VAL A 76 -10.36 27.16 21.37
CA VAL A 76 -11.41 27.57 20.44
C VAL A 76 -11.69 29.05 20.65
N SER A 77 -11.29 29.88 19.69
CA SER A 77 -11.43 31.34 19.74
C SER A 77 -10.95 31.98 21.06
N GLY A 78 -9.85 31.49 21.64
CA GLY A 78 -9.24 32.01 22.87
C GLY A 78 -9.74 31.36 24.17
N ILE A 79 -10.77 30.52 24.12
CA ILE A 79 -11.20 29.70 25.26
C ILE A 79 -10.43 28.39 25.20
N THR A 80 -9.77 28.01 26.30
CA THR A 80 -8.91 26.82 26.33
C THR A 80 -9.43 25.73 27.26
N ASN A 81 -9.17 24.48 26.88
CA ASN A 81 -9.35 23.30 27.74
C ASN A 81 -8.38 22.18 27.29
N ILE A 82 -8.26 21.11 28.07
CA ILE A 82 -7.47 19.93 27.72
C ILE A 82 -8.36 18.73 27.45
N THR A 83 -7.94 17.84 26.55
CA THR A 83 -8.69 16.61 26.31
C THR A 83 -8.55 15.63 27.47
N ASN A 84 -9.66 15.00 27.86
CA ASN A 84 -9.67 13.88 28.78
C ASN A 84 -9.17 12.58 28.11
N SER A 85 -9.23 11.45 28.81
CA SER A 85 -8.69 10.18 28.30
C SER A 85 -9.45 9.60 27.10
N LYS A 86 -10.67 10.09 26.85
CA LYS A 86 -11.43 9.83 25.63
C LYS A 86 -11.11 10.86 24.54
N GLY A 87 -10.05 11.65 24.64
CA GLY A 87 -9.67 12.63 23.64
C GLY A 87 -10.66 13.78 23.48
N VAL A 88 -11.42 14.09 24.52
CA VAL A 88 -12.54 15.03 24.47
C VAL A 88 -12.27 16.26 25.31
N ALA A 89 -12.52 17.45 24.76
CA ALA A 89 -12.54 18.71 25.48
C ALA A 89 -13.90 19.42 25.29
N LEU A 90 -14.50 19.91 26.38
CA LEU A 90 -15.73 20.71 26.35
C LEU A 90 -15.38 22.17 26.67
N LEU A 91 -15.76 23.08 25.78
CA LEU A 91 -15.58 24.52 25.93
C LEU A 91 -16.95 25.20 25.98
N LYS A 92 -17.11 26.20 26.85
CA LYS A 92 -18.40 26.86 27.09
C LYS A 92 -18.36 28.32 26.67
N SER A 93 -19.52 28.81 26.21
CA SER A 93 -19.72 30.21 25.83
C SER A 93 -18.64 30.70 24.83
N VAL A 94 -18.42 29.91 23.78
CA VAL A 94 -17.39 30.20 22.79
C VAL A 94 -17.89 31.28 21.84
N HIS A 95 -17.10 32.35 21.72
CA HIS A 95 -17.36 33.40 20.74
C HIS A 95 -16.91 32.97 19.35
N ALA A 96 -17.80 33.07 18.37
CA ALA A 96 -17.56 32.69 16.98
C ALA A 96 -18.27 33.67 16.02
N ASN A 97 -18.19 33.40 14.73
CA ASN A 97 -18.96 34.09 13.71
C ASN A 97 -19.83 33.09 12.93
N GLU A 98 -20.90 33.57 12.29
CA GLU A 98 -21.87 32.75 11.55
C GLU A 98 -21.22 31.73 10.59
N ASN A 99 -20.15 32.12 9.90
CA ASN A 99 -19.46 31.27 8.90
C ASN A 99 -18.05 30.86 9.34
N PHE A 100 -17.66 31.12 10.59
CA PHE A 100 -16.26 30.98 10.99
C PHE A 100 -16.08 30.74 12.49
N ILE A 101 -15.48 29.60 12.81
CA ILE A 101 -14.88 29.30 14.12
C ILE A 101 -13.52 28.67 13.92
N ALA A 102 -12.51 29.14 14.65
CA ALA A 102 -11.15 28.63 14.61
C ALA A 102 -10.86 27.79 15.85
N THR A 103 -10.26 26.62 15.65
CA THR A 103 -9.93 25.65 16.69
C THR A 103 -8.46 25.25 16.58
N ASN A 104 -7.63 25.73 17.51
CA ASN A 104 -6.21 25.45 17.59
C ASN A 104 -5.96 24.23 18.49
N ILE A 105 -5.15 23.29 18.01
CA ILE A 105 -4.88 22.01 18.67
C ILE A 105 -3.37 21.79 18.72
N SER A 106 -2.86 21.53 19.92
CA SER A 106 -1.43 21.29 20.12
C SER A 106 -1.15 20.22 21.16
N LYS A 107 -0.15 19.38 20.87
CA LYS A 107 0.43 18.43 21.81
C LYS A 107 1.86 18.11 21.39
N ASN A 108 2.78 18.03 22.35
CA ASN A 108 4.17 17.65 22.07
C ASN A 108 4.25 16.29 21.37
N GLY A 109 5.09 16.20 20.32
CA GLY A 109 5.25 15.00 19.50
C GLY A 109 4.26 14.87 18.34
N TYR A 110 3.39 15.86 18.15
CA TYR A 110 2.45 15.95 17.04
C TYR A 110 2.61 17.28 16.29
N ILE A 111 2.17 17.31 15.03
CA ILE A 111 2.07 18.53 14.25
C ILE A 111 0.87 19.33 14.76
N SER A 112 1.10 20.55 15.24
CA SER A 112 0.03 21.47 15.62
C SER A 112 -0.85 21.79 14.42
N ILE A 113 -2.16 21.89 14.66
CA ILE A 113 -3.16 22.14 13.63
C ILE A 113 -4.21 23.13 14.11
N THR A 114 -4.57 24.06 13.25
CA THR A 114 -5.76 24.90 13.39
C THR A 114 -6.83 24.35 12.47
N LYS A 115 -8.07 24.19 12.91
CA LYS A 115 -9.21 23.86 12.04
C LYS A 115 -10.17 25.03 11.97
N THR A 116 -10.69 25.31 10.78
CA THR A 116 -11.71 26.34 10.57
C THR A 116 -12.96 25.69 10.00
N ILE A 117 -14.11 25.91 10.63
CA ILE A 117 -15.42 25.43 10.14
C ILE A 117 -16.44 26.56 10.18
N ALA A 118 -17.54 26.42 9.43
CA ALA A 118 -18.73 27.25 9.61
C ALA A 118 -19.61 26.62 10.71
N PRO A 119 -19.92 27.34 11.80
CA PRO A 119 -20.89 26.90 12.78
C PRO A 119 -22.23 26.60 12.13
N THR A 120 -22.92 25.58 12.65
CA THR A 120 -24.21 25.13 12.08
C THR A 120 -25.38 25.35 13.03
N GLU A 121 -25.10 25.65 14.30
CA GLU A 121 -26.05 26.00 15.36
C GLU A 121 -25.33 26.71 16.53
N THR A 122 -26.08 27.32 17.46
CA THR A 122 -25.53 28.10 18.58
C THR A 122 -25.70 27.43 19.95
N GLU A 123 -26.51 26.38 20.06
CA GLU A 123 -26.64 25.62 21.30
C GLU A 123 -25.44 24.69 21.52
N PHE A 124 -25.03 23.98 20.47
CA PHE A 124 -24.04 22.92 20.59
C PHE A 124 -23.28 22.68 19.28
N GLN A 125 -21.94 22.58 19.32
CA GLN A 125 -21.13 22.32 18.11
C GLN A 125 -20.09 21.22 18.36
N ILE A 126 -20.03 20.22 17.49
CA ILE A 126 -18.96 19.20 17.47
C ILE A 126 -17.88 19.61 16.49
N ILE A 127 -16.63 19.47 16.91
CA ILE A 127 -15.45 19.64 16.07
C ILE A 127 -14.59 18.38 16.21
N ASN A 128 -14.49 17.61 15.13
CA ASN A 128 -13.65 16.42 15.07
C ASN A 128 -12.29 16.78 14.48
N ILE A 129 -11.22 16.42 15.19
CA ILE A 129 -9.83 16.70 14.82
C ILE A 129 -9.04 15.39 14.79
N VAL A 130 -8.28 15.20 13.71
CA VAL A 130 -7.22 14.21 13.62
C VAL A 130 -5.90 14.94 13.83
N LEU A 131 -5.18 14.61 14.90
CA LEU A 131 -3.90 15.20 15.24
C LEU A 131 -2.76 14.33 14.66
N LEU A 132 -1.94 14.94 13.82
CA LEU A 132 -1.02 14.23 12.93
C LEU A 132 0.35 14.00 13.56
N LYS A 133 0.96 12.84 13.31
CA LYS A 133 2.39 12.65 13.56
C LYS A 133 3.22 13.10 12.35
N PRO A 134 4.47 13.57 12.57
CA PRO A 134 5.39 13.81 11.46
C PRO A 134 5.67 12.51 10.69
N ASP A 135 5.69 12.59 9.35
CA ASP A 135 6.12 11.47 8.48
C ASP A 135 7.63 11.24 8.58
N HIS A 136 8.38 12.31 8.85
CA HIS A 136 9.83 12.24 9.00
C HIS A 136 10.32 13.18 10.10
N ILE A 137 11.30 12.70 10.86
CA ILE A 137 12.00 13.49 11.88
C ILE A 137 13.51 13.38 11.62
N LYS A 138 14.18 14.53 11.52
CA LYS A 138 15.64 14.59 11.29
C LYS A 138 16.26 15.69 12.14
N THR A 139 17.44 15.44 12.69
CA THR A 139 18.23 16.49 13.37
C THR A 139 19.45 16.82 12.53
N ILE A 140 19.70 18.12 12.32
CA ILE A 140 20.90 18.63 11.66
C ILE A 140 21.57 19.71 12.51
N PHE A 141 22.82 20.02 12.23
CA PHE A 141 23.47 21.20 12.81
C PHE A 141 23.23 22.42 11.91
N SER A 142 23.01 23.60 12.51
CA SER A 142 22.93 24.88 11.78
C SER A 142 24.12 25.07 10.83
N ASN A 143 23.90 25.71 9.69
CA ASN A 143 24.80 25.87 8.54
C ASN A 143 25.02 24.61 7.68
N SER A 144 24.31 23.52 7.96
CA SER A 144 24.26 22.35 7.08
C SER A 144 22.98 22.37 6.25
N SER A 145 23.08 22.26 4.93
CA SER A 145 21.91 22.01 4.09
C SER A 145 21.35 20.61 4.36
N ALA A 146 20.04 20.44 4.17
CA ALA A 146 19.39 19.15 4.34
C ALA A 146 18.39 18.90 3.22
N SER A 147 18.47 17.76 2.56
CA SER A 147 17.39 17.24 1.73
C SER A 147 16.65 16.15 2.50
N ILE A 148 15.33 16.25 2.52
CA ILE A 148 14.40 15.30 3.11
C ILE A 148 13.43 14.89 2.01
N THR A 149 13.43 13.60 1.66
CA THR A 149 12.48 13.01 0.71
C THR A 149 11.58 12.08 1.50
N LEU A 150 10.28 12.25 1.37
CA LEU A 150 9.27 11.41 2.00
C LEU A 150 8.89 10.25 1.08
N ASP A 151 8.26 9.21 1.65
CA ASP A 151 7.78 8.05 0.90
C ASP A 151 6.71 8.42 -0.15
N SER A 152 5.98 9.52 0.08
CA SER A 152 5.04 10.07 -0.91
C SER A 152 5.73 10.59 -2.17
N GLY A 153 7.07 10.76 -2.18
CA GLY A 153 7.83 11.43 -3.22
C GLY A 153 7.94 12.95 -3.03
N ALA A 154 7.25 13.52 -2.04
CA ALA A 154 7.42 14.91 -1.65
C ALA A 154 8.82 15.15 -1.07
N GLN A 155 9.38 16.32 -1.34
CA GLN A 155 10.74 16.66 -0.94
C GLN A 155 10.84 18.07 -0.38
N VAL A 156 11.60 18.23 0.70
CA VAL A 156 11.96 19.50 1.32
C VAL A 156 13.48 19.64 1.32
N VAL A 157 14.00 20.74 0.77
CA VAL A 157 15.43 21.07 0.79
C VAL A 157 15.63 22.36 1.59
N LEU A 158 16.33 22.22 2.71
CA LEU A 158 16.64 23.28 3.65
C LEU A 158 18.03 23.88 3.37
N PRO A 159 18.17 25.22 3.42
CA PRO A 159 19.43 25.91 3.14
C PRO A 159 20.46 25.83 4.28
N GLY A 160 20.02 25.52 5.51
CA GLY A 160 20.87 25.37 6.69
C GLY A 160 20.98 26.61 7.59
N SER A 161 20.49 27.78 7.17
CA SER A 161 20.40 28.98 8.01
C SER A 161 19.05 29.05 8.71
N PHE A 162 19.06 29.15 10.04
CA PHE A 162 17.87 29.14 10.88
C PHE A 162 17.82 30.33 11.81
N GLU A 163 16.63 30.77 12.19
CA GLU A 163 16.38 31.94 13.04
C GLU A 163 15.34 31.59 14.10
N LEU A 164 15.49 32.18 15.29
CA LEU A 164 14.47 32.24 16.34
C LEU A 164 13.44 33.32 16.01
N ALA A 165 12.37 33.38 16.80
CA ALA A 165 11.41 34.47 16.77
C ALA A 165 12.11 35.85 16.82
N GLY A 166 11.64 36.79 16.00
CA GLY A 166 12.26 38.12 15.87
C GLY A 166 13.46 38.20 14.93
N GLY A 167 13.78 37.12 14.19
CA GLY A 167 14.86 37.11 13.18
C GLY A 167 16.26 36.95 13.77
N ILE A 168 16.37 36.42 14.98
CA ILE A 168 17.65 36.21 15.67
C ILE A 168 18.32 34.95 15.09
N PRO A 169 19.51 35.03 14.48
CA PRO A 169 20.19 33.85 13.93
C PRO A 169 20.43 32.77 14.99
N TYR A 170 20.15 31.52 14.62
CA TYR A 170 20.31 30.35 15.50
C TYR A 170 21.54 29.52 15.09
N SER A 171 22.33 29.12 16.09
CA SER A 171 23.45 28.20 15.94
C SER A 171 23.30 27.04 16.94
N GLY A 172 23.23 25.81 16.44
CA GLY A 172 22.99 24.61 17.25
C GLY A 172 22.30 23.48 16.48
N ASN A 173 21.86 22.45 17.21
CA ASN A 173 21.08 21.36 16.61
C ASN A 173 19.64 21.81 16.35
N VAL A 174 19.17 21.53 15.14
CA VAL A 174 17.83 21.81 14.64
C VAL A 174 17.12 20.49 14.39
N LYS A 175 16.07 20.22 15.16
CA LYS A 175 15.12 19.13 14.91
C LYS A 175 14.13 19.59 13.86
N ILE A 176 13.93 18.77 12.84
CA ILE A 176 13.06 19.00 11.70
C ILE A 176 11.98 17.93 11.73
N GLU A 177 10.73 18.35 11.67
CA GLU A 177 9.56 17.49 11.55
C GLU A 177 8.82 17.84 10.26
N VAL A 178 8.59 16.85 9.40
CA VAL A 178 7.92 17.04 8.10
C VAL A 178 6.68 16.17 8.03
N LYS A 179 5.56 16.75 7.58
CA LYS A 179 4.30 16.03 7.29
C LYS A 179 3.80 16.45 5.92
N HIS A 180 3.46 15.49 5.08
CA HIS A 180 2.86 15.74 3.77
C HIS A 180 1.44 15.19 3.71
N LEU A 181 0.52 15.97 3.14
CA LEU A 181 -0.82 15.52 2.81
C LEU A 181 -0.95 15.49 1.29
N SER A 182 -1.11 14.30 0.72
CA SER A 182 -1.22 14.13 -0.73
C SER A 182 -2.54 14.71 -1.24
N PRO A 183 -2.57 15.24 -2.47
CA PRO A 183 -3.81 15.71 -3.05
C PRO A 183 -4.79 14.55 -3.30
N ASN A 184 -6.07 14.80 -3.03
CA ASN A 184 -7.21 13.88 -3.20
C ASN A 184 -7.21 12.58 -2.36
N ASP A 185 -6.32 12.43 -1.38
CA ASP A 185 -6.53 11.42 -0.33
C ASP A 185 -7.79 11.78 0.48
N GLU A 186 -8.65 10.80 0.80
CA GLU A 186 -9.92 11.06 1.49
C GLU A 186 -9.73 11.78 2.83
N SER A 187 -8.62 11.48 3.52
CA SER A 187 -8.24 12.06 4.80
C SER A 187 -7.62 13.45 4.69
N THR A 188 -7.19 13.91 3.52
CA THR A 188 -6.55 15.22 3.36
C THR A 188 -7.46 16.34 3.86
N TYR A 189 -8.75 16.31 3.53
CA TYR A 189 -9.70 17.35 3.93
C TYR A 189 -10.04 17.34 5.43
N SER A 190 -10.00 16.17 6.08
CA SER A 190 -10.13 16.09 7.54
C SER A 190 -8.84 16.56 8.24
N ASN A 191 -7.69 16.28 7.64
CA ASN A 191 -6.36 16.43 8.26
C ASN A 191 -5.68 17.77 7.94
N MET A 192 -6.15 18.52 6.94
CA MET A 192 -5.59 19.82 6.56
C MET A 192 -5.89 20.90 7.59
N PRO A 193 -4.98 21.89 7.76
CA PRO A 193 -5.25 23.07 8.57
C PRO A 193 -6.28 23.97 7.91
N GLY A 194 -6.97 24.74 8.76
CA GLY A 194 -8.05 25.65 8.44
C GLY A 194 -9.19 24.98 7.68
N ALA A 195 -9.75 25.78 6.79
CA ALA A 195 -10.51 25.34 5.64
C ALA A 195 -9.70 25.70 4.38
N LEU A 196 -10.12 25.26 3.20
CA LEU A 196 -9.53 25.71 1.93
C LEU A 196 -9.94 27.16 1.59
N LEU A 197 -10.06 28.03 2.60
CA LEU A 197 -10.35 29.45 2.47
C LEU A 197 -9.05 30.23 2.46
N ALA A 198 -8.90 31.11 1.47
CA ALA A 198 -7.66 31.81 1.22
C ALA A 198 -7.83 33.29 0.90
N GLN A 199 -6.76 34.06 1.11
CA GLN A 199 -6.60 35.43 0.65
C GLN A 199 -5.65 35.45 -0.55
N ASP A 200 -6.15 35.86 -1.72
CA ASP A 200 -5.31 36.11 -2.90
C ASP A 200 -4.47 37.39 -2.76
N LYS A 201 -3.50 37.62 -3.67
CA LYS A 201 -2.67 38.84 -3.67
C LYS A 201 -3.45 40.16 -3.74
N SER A 202 -4.68 40.13 -4.27
CA SER A 202 -5.56 41.29 -4.36
C SER A 202 -6.42 41.49 -3.10
N GLY A 203 -6.24 40.65 -2.08
CA GLY A 203 -7.03 40.68 -0.85
C GLY A 203 -8.46 40.19 -1.04
N ASN A 204 -8.74 39.36 -2.04
CA ASN A 204 -10.05 38.72 -2.19
C ASN A 204 -10.05 37.34 -1.54
N ILE A 205 -11.22 36.93 -1.07
CA ILE A 205 -11.41 35.60 -0.47
C ILE A 205 -11.65 34.58 -1.59
N LYS A 206 -10.88 33.50 -1.57
CA LYS A 206 -10.94 32.40 -2.52
C LYS A 206 -11.16 31.07 -1.81
N LEU A 207 -11.81 30.15 -2.49
CA LEU A 207 -11.78 28.73 -2.16
C LEU A 207 -10.60 28.10 -2.91
N LEU A 208 -9.89 27.16 -2.29
CA LEU A 208 -8.76 26.48 -2.89
C LEU A 208 -9.13 25.06 -3.34
N GLU A 209 -8.60 24.66 -4.49
CA GLU A 209 -8.56 23.26 -4.95
C GLU A 209 -7.12 22.74 -4.85
N THR A 210 -6.90 21.68 -4.07
CA THR A 210 -5.56 21.34 -3.60
C THR A 210 -4.75 20.39 -4.46
N PHE A 211 -3.48 20.72 -4.71
CA PHE A 211 -2.48 19.81 -5.31
C PHE A 211 -1.44 19.31 -4.29
N GLY A 212 -1.72 19.46 -2.99
CA GLY A 212 -0.96 18.87 -1.92
C GLY A 212 -0.38 19.89 -0.94
N MET A 213 -0.19 19.45 0.30
CA MET A 213 0.25 20.28 1.42
C MET A 213 1.48 19.70 2.09
N VAL A 214 2.34 20.57 2.64
CA VAL A 214 3.45 20.15 3.50
C VAL A 214 3.52 21.04 4.75
N ALA A 215 3.66 20.42 5.91
CA ALA A 215 4.08 21.06 7.14
C ALA A 215 5.57 20.79 7.35
N VAL A 216 6.31 21.84 7.69
CA VAL A 216 7.68 21.70 8.19
C VAL A 216 7.76 22.46 9.50
N LYS A 217 8.04 21.76 10.59
CA LYS A 217 8.24 22.36 11.91
C LYS A 217 9.70 22.19 12.31
N LEU A 218 10.31 23.27 12.78
CA LEU A 218 11.72 23.33 13.14
C LEU A 218 11.82 23.68 14.63
N PHE A 219 12.69 22.99 15.36
CA PHE A 219 12.88 23.20 16.79
C PHE A 219 14.36 23.24 17.16
N ALA A 220 14.72 24.18 18.02
CA ALA A 220 16.00 24.21 18.70
C ALA A 220 16.10 23.07 19.73
N SER A 221 17.32 22.82 20.24
CA SER A 221 17.58 21.74 21.21
C SER A 221 16.80 21.88 22.52
N ASN A 222 16.40 23.10 22.90
CA ASN A 222 15.58 23.40 24.07
C ASN A 222 14.06 23.31 23.77
N GLY A 223 13.66 22.96 22.55
CA GLY A 223 12.27 22.88 22.12
C GLY A 223 11.68 24.19 21.60
N GLU A 224 12.42 25.30 21.57
CA GLU A 224 11.95 26.55 20.99
C GLU A 224 11.76 26.42 19.47
N ALA A 225 10.67 26.98 18.94
CA ALA A 225 10.38 26.95 17.52
C ALA A 225 11.40 27.81 16.74
N LEU A 226 11.83 27.29 15.59
CA LEU A 226 12.75 27.94 14.66
C LEU A 226 12.04 28.19 13.32
N ASN A 227 12.62 29.09 12.53
CA ASN A 227 12.29 29.26 11.12
C ASN A 227 13.56 29.29 10.27
N ILE A 228 13.44 29.29 8.94
CA ILE A 228 14.55 29.56 8.03
C ILE A 228 14.78 31.07 7.88
N SER A 229 16.01 31.44 7.53
CA SER A 229 16.32 32.83 7.21
C SER A 229 15.62 33.29 5.94
N LYS A 230 15.01 34.48 5.97
CA LYS A 230 14.26 35.05 4.82
C LYS A 230 15.12 35.22 3.56
N GLU A 231 16.43 35.40 3.72
CA GLU A 231 17.37 35.58 2.62
C GLU A 231 17.70 34.27 1.89
N ASN A 232 17.47 33.12 2.54
CA ASN A 232 17.79 31.80 2.02
C ASN A 232 16.52 30.96 1.91
N LYS A 233 15.93 30.92 0.71
CA LYS A 233 14.69 30.16 0.48
C LYS A 233 14.94 28.65 0.54
N ALA A 234 14.03 27.93 1.17
CA ALA A 234 13.96 26.47 1.05
C ALA A 234 13.24 26.07 -0.23
N THR A 235 13.51 24.87 -0.73
CA THR A 235 12.77 24.29 -1.86
C THR A 235 11.78 23.25 -1.34
N ILE A 236 10.54 23.34 -1.82
CA ILE A 236 9.52 22.31 -1.63
C ILE A 236 9.14 21.73 -2.99
N LYS A 237 8.94 20.42 -3.04
CA LYS A 237 8.59 19.70 -4.27
C LYS A 237 7.49 18.69 -3.98
N TYR A 238 6.43 18.70 -4.79
CA TYR A 238 5.29 17.78 -4.68
C TYR A 238 5.11 16.96 -5.95
N PRO A 239 4.81 15.66 -5.86
CA PRO A 239 4.28 14.92 -7.00
C PRO A 239 2.85 15.37 -7.31
N ILE A 240 2.53 15.51 -8.61
CA ILE A 240 1.17 15.78 -9.07
C ILE A 240 0.42 14.44 -9.10
N ALA A 241 -0.73 14.34 -8.42
CA ALA A 241 -1.53 13.11 -8.45
C ALA A 241 -1.97 12.77 -9.87
N ALA A 242 -2.00 11.48 -10.20
CA ALA A 242 -2.35 10.99 -11.54
C ALA A 242 -3.70 11.54 -12.05
N SER A 243 -4.68 11.65 -11.16
CA SER A 243 -6.01 12.21 -11.46
C SER A 243 -6.00 13.71 -11.83
N GLN A 244 -4.96 14.45 -11.42
CA GLN A 244 -4.85 15.89 -11.63
C GLN A 244 -3.95 16.25 -12.82
N ILE A 245 -3.15 15.32 -13.35
CA ILE A 245 -2.16 15.59 -14.41
C ILE A 245 -2.78 16.32 -15.62
N GLY A 246 -3.99 15.92 -16.02
CA GLY A 246 -4.71 16.50 -17.17
C GLY A 246 -5.14 17.96 -16.99
N ASN A 247 -5.35 18.40 -15.74
CA ASN A 247 -5.81 19.74 -15.40
C ASN A 247 -4.74 20.60 -14.69
N ALA A 248 -3.54 20.04 -14.45
CA ALA A 248 -2.46 20.68 -13.71
C ALA A 248 -1.80 21.82 -14.54
N PRO A 249 -1.95 23.10 -14.15
CA PRO A 249 -1.36 24.24 -14.88
C PRO A 249 0.18 24.25 -14.83
N SER A 250 0.83 24.93 -15.77
CA SER A 250 2.31 25.03 -15.81
C SER A 250 2.89 25.80 -14.62
N THR A 251 2.15 26.78 -14.13
CA THR A 251 2.45 27.58 -12.94
C THR A 251 1.18 27.71 -12.10
N ILE A 252 1.33 27.61 -10.79
CA ILE A 252 0.21 27.59 -9.84
C ILE A 252 0.56 28.43 -8.61
N PRO A 253 -0.39 29.18 -8.03
CA PRO A 253 -0.13 29.94 -6.81
C PRO A 253 0.25 29.03 -5.64
N LEU A 254 1.08 29.59 -4.76
CA LEU A 254 1.55 28.93 -3.55
C LEU A 254 0.95 29.67 -2.34
N TRP A 255 0.56 28.91 -1.31
CA TRP A 255 -0.20 29.43 -0.18
C TRP A 255 0.41 28.96 1.12
N TYR A 256 0.65 29.86 2.06
CA TYR A 256 1.01 29.48 3.43
C TYR A 256 -0.19 29.62 4.35
N PHE A 257 -0.28 28.78 5.38
CA PHE A 257 -1.33 28.93 6.39
C PHE A 257 -0.90 29.96 7.44
N ASP A 258 -1.74 30.98 7.64
CA ASP A 258 -1.60 32.00 8.68
C ASP A 258 -2.44 31.57 9.89
N GLU A 259 -1.77 31.19 10.98
CA GLU A 259 -2.44 30.67 12.18
C GLU A 259 -3.30 31.75 12.88
N ASP A 260 -2.87 33.02 12.86
CA ASP A 260 -3.57 34.14 13.49
C ASP A 260 -4.87 34.50 12.77
N LYS A 261 -4.86 34.48 11.44
CA LYS A 261 -6.06 34.71 10.61
C LYS A 261 -6.87 33.43 10.40
N SER A 262 -6.26 32.27 10.64
CA SER A 262 -6.81 30.92 10.42
C SER A 262 -7.29 30.66 8.99
N ILE A 263 -6.56 31.18 8.00
CA ILE A 263 -6.80 31.05 6.56
C ILE A 263 -5.47 30.91 5.81
N TRP A 264 -5.53 30.50 4.54
CA TRP A 264 -4.38 30.45 3.66
C TRP A 264 -4.09 31.83 3.04
N ILE A 265 -2.82 32.19 2.87
CA ILE A 265 -2.39 33.47 2.30
C ILE A 265 -1.51 33.17 1.08
N GLU A 266 -1.80 33.81 -0.06
CA GLU A 266 -1.01 33.65 -1.28
C GLU A 266 0.39 34.25 -1.10
N GLU A 267 1.43 33.44 -1.27
CA GLU A 267 2.83 33.88 -1.32
C GLU A 267 3.59 33.06 -2.36
N GLY A 268 4.08 33.74 -3.41
CA GLY A 268 4.88 33.09 -4.46
C GLY A 268 4.06 32.28 -5.46
N SER A 269 4.71 31.28 -6.06
CA SER A 269 4.12 30.34 -7.02
C SER A 269 5.00 29.10 -7.15
N ALA A 270 4.44 28.01 -7.66
CA ALA A 270 5.16 26.80 -8.00
C ALA A 270 5.13 26.55 -9.51
N ASN A 271 6.19 25.95 -10.04
CA ASN A 271 6.30 25.60 -11.45
C ASN A 271 6.31 24.09 -11.65
N LYS A 272 5.64 23.63 -12.71
CA LYS A 272 5.61 22.22 -13.09
C LYS A 272 6.95 21.81 -13.70
N VAL A 273 7.63 20.84 -13.08
CA VAL A 273 8.90 20.26 -13.51
C VAL A 273 8.75 18.73 -13.58
N GLY A 274 8.56 18.21 -14.80
CA GLY A 274 8.22 16.80 -15.00
C GLY A 274 6.87 16.46 -14.34
N PRO A 275 6.78 15.39 -13.53
CA PRO A 275 5.54 15.02 -12.82
C PRO A 275 5.35 15.77 -11.49
N ASN A 276 6.12 16.84 -11.22
CA ASN A 276 6.12 17.51 -9.93
C ASN A 276 5.85 19.02 -10.03
N TYR A 277 5.33 19.61 -8.97
CA TYR A 277 5.46 21.04 -8.70
C TYR A 277 6.70 21.31 -7.86
N VAL A 278 7.43 22.38 -8.18
CA VAL A 278 8.60 22.86 -7.43
C VAL A 278 8.39 24.32 -7.07
N ALA A 279 8.55 24.66 -5.80
CA ALA A 279 8.39 26.01 -5.28
C ALA A 279 9.49 26.38 -4.27
N TYR A 280 9.67 27.69 -4.06
CA TYR A 280 10.64 28.25 -3.13
C TYR A 280 9.92 29.02 -2.03
N VAL A 281 10.22 28.70 -0.77
CA VAL A 281 9.54 29.26 0.42
C VAL A 281 10.52 30.03 1.31
N SER A 282 10.07 31.17 1.83
CA SER A 282 10.87 32.11 2.65
C SER A 282 10.81 31.81 4.14
N HIS A 283 9.85 31.01 4.56
CA HIS A 283 9.58 30.64 5.95
C HIS A 283 8.84 29.30 5.96
N PHE A 284 8.66 28.69 7.13
CA PHE A 284 7.82 27.53 7.32
C PHE A 284 6.61 27.81 8.20
N SER A 285 5.46 27.38 7.68
CA SER A 285 4.24 27.04 8.39
C SER A 285 3.70 25.76 7.71
N TRP A 286 2.40 25.71 7.41
CA TRP A 286 1.89 24.83 6.37
C TRP A 286 1.96 25.53 5.02
N TRP A 287 2.46 24.82 4.00
CA TRP A 287 2.48 25.28 2.62
C TRP A 287 1.60 24.40 1.75
N ASN A 288 0.94 25.02 0.77
CA ASN A 288 -0.05 24.38 -0.07
C ASN A 288 0.07 24.91 -1.50
N ILE A 289 -0.02 24.03 -2.49
CA ILE A 289 0.07 24.37 -3.91
C ILE A 289 -1.31 24.20 -4.54
N ASP A 290 -2.05 25.29 -4.69
CA ASP A 290 -3.50 25.20 -4.92
C ASP A 290 -3.98 26.16 -6.00
N PHE A 291 -5.03 25.71 -6.68
CA PHE A 291 -5.73 26.51 -7.67
C PHE A 291 -6.84 27.34 -6.99
N PRO A 292 -6.84 28.68 -7.13
CA PRO A 292 -7.85 29.53 -6.52
C PRO A 292 -9.16 29.54 -7.30
N ILE A 293 -10.28 29.55 -6.58
CA ILE A 293 -11.65 29.50 -7.11
C ILE A 293 -12.48 30.59 -6.41
N ASP A 294 -13.32 31.30 -7.18
CA ASP A 294 -14.34 32.18 -6.60
C ASP A 294 -15.39 31.35 -5.85
N LEU A 295 -15.83 31.84 -4.68
CA LEU A 295 -16.70 31.06 -3.80
C LEU A 295 -18.07 31.69 -3.57
N VAL A 296 -18.99 30.85 -3.10
CA VAL A 296 -20.31 31.20 -2.56
C VAL A 296 -20.56 30.32 -1.34
N ASN A 297 -21.17 30.89 -0.30
CA ASN A 297 -21.57 30.15 0.89
C ASN A 297 -22.71 29.16 0.57
N PHE A 298 -22.67 28.02 1.24
CA PHE A 298 -23.52 26.90 0.97
C PHE A 298 -23.90 26.20 2.28
N CYS A 299 -25.16 25.80 2.40
CA CYS A 299 -25.63 24.96 3.49
C CYS A 299 -26.53 23.86 2.93
N LEU A 300 -26.45 22.68 3.52
CA LEU A 300 -27.36 21.57 3.25
C LEU A 300 -27.87 20.96 4.55
N SER A 301 -29.03 20.30 4.47
CA SER A 301 -29.60 19.47 5.51
C SER A 301 -29.89 18.09 4.96
N VAL A 302 -29.62 17.05 5.74
CA VAL A 302 -29.79 15.65 5.35
C VAL A 302 -30.84 14.98 6.23
N SER A 303 -31.84 14.38 5.59
CA SER A 303 -32.90 13.57 6.21
C SER A 303 -33.13 12.29 5.43
N ASN A 304 -33.84 11.32 6.03
CA ASN A 304 -34.34 10.14 5.32
C ASN A 304 -35.68 10.44 4.60
N THR A 305 -36.25 9.47 3.91
CA THR A 305 -37.55 9.58 3.21
C THR A 305 -38.75 9.85 4.13
N ASP A 306 -38.63 9.58 5.42
CA ASP A 306 -39.67 9.86 6.43
C ASP A 306 -39.50 11.25 7.07
N ASN A 307 -38.57 12.07 6.56
CA ASN A 307 -38.16 13.36 7.11
C ASN A 307 -37.49 13.28 8.49
N ASN A 308 -36.99 12.10 8.89
CA ASN A 308 -36.11 12.00 10.05
C ASN A 308 -34.75 12.59 9.70
N ILE A 309 -34.32 13.59 10.48
CA ILE A 309 -33.01 14.24 10.36
C ILE A 309 -31.90 13.22 10.60
N LEU A 310 -30.82 13.26 9.80
CA LEU A 310 -29.69 12.36 9.90
C LEU A 310 -28.41 13.06 10.39
N PRO A 311 -28.10 12.96 11.69
CA PRO A 311 -26.88 13.50 12.26
C PRO A 311 -25.61 12.70 11.92
N ASN A 312 -24.45 13.35 12.01
CA ASN A 312 -23.12 12.74 11.84
C ASN A 312 -22.97 11.92 10.55
N GLN A 313 -23.64 12.38 9.49
CA GLN A 313 -23.68 11.76 8.18
C GLN A 313 -22.53 12.31 7.33
N LEU A 314 -21.74 11.43 6.71
CA LEU A 314 -20.60 11.83 5.87
C LEU A 314 -21.10 12.41 4.54
N VAL A 315 -20.60 13.60 4.21
CA VAL A 315 -20.91 14.34 2.98
C VAL A 315 -19.61 14.68 2.27
N LYS A 316 -19.53 14.32 0.99
CA LYS A 316 -18.41 14.63 0.09
C LYS A 316 -18.91 15.55 -1.02
N ILE A 317 -18.20 16.65 -1.27
CA ILE A 317 -18.50 17.59 -2.36
C ILE A 317 -17.35 17.55 -3.36
N ILE A 318 -17.70 17.32 -4.63
CA ILE A 318 -16.78 17.15 -5.75
C ILE A 318 -17.04 18.27 -6.74
N ARG A 319 -16.00 18.98 -7.16
CA ARG A 319 -16.10 20.00 -8.20
C ARG A 319 -16.31 19.33 -9.56
N LYS A 320 -17.33 19.72 -10.31
CA LYS A 320 -17.72 19.00 -11.52
C LYS A 320 -16.73 19.16 -12.67
N SER A 321 -16.14 20.34 -12.84
CA SER A 321 -15.22 20.60 -13.97
C SER A 321 -13.92 19.82 -13.91
N THR A 322 -13.41 19.55 -12.70
CA THR A 322 -12.12 18.88 -12.48
C THR A 322 -12.26 17.47 -11.90
N ASN A 323 -13.46 17.09 -11.46
CA ASN A 323 -13.75 15.86 -10.73
C ASN A 323 -12.92 15.70 -9.44
N GLN A 324 -12.49 16.82 -8.85
CA GLN A 324 -11.71 16.84 -7.61
C GLN A 324 -12.59 17.02 -6.38
N VAL A 325 -12.20 16.40 -5.27
CA VAL A 325 -12.86 16.63 -3.99
C VAL A 325 -12.46 18.04 -3.53
N ILE A 326 -13.43 18.78 -3.02
CA ILE A 326 -13.21 20.13 -2.47
C ILE A 326 -13.70 20.24 -1.01
N PHE A 327 -14.49 19.25 -0.57
CA PHE A 327 -14.95 19.15 0.81
C PHE A 327 -15.26 17.69 1.18
N ASN A 328 -14.91 17.30 2.40
CA ASN A 328 -15.28 16.01 3.00
C ASN A 328 -15.52 16.24 4.51
N GLY A 329 -16.75 16.05 4.99
CA GLY A 329 -17.12 16.38 6.37
C GLY A 329 -18.45 15.78 6.81
N TYR A 330 -18.82 15.98 8.07
CA TYR A 330 -20.01 15.35 8.67
C TYR A 330 -21.09 16.39 8.99
N THR A 331 -22.36 15.98 8.89
CA THR A 331 -23.49 16.78 9.39
C THR A 331 -23.48 16.88 10.92
N ASN A 332 -24.04 17.97 11.46
CA ASN A 332 -24.23 18.17 12.90
C ASN A 332 -25.40 17.34 13.47
N ASN A 333 -25.79 17.58 14.73
CA ASN A 333 -26.90 16.86 15.38
C ASN A 333 -28.27 17.13 14.72
N ASN A 334 -28.40 18.24 13.98
CA ASN A 334 -29.60 18.60 13.22
C ASN A 334 -29.48 18.20 11.74
N GLY A 335 -28.53 17.33 11.38
CA GLY A 335 -28.33 16.89 9.99
C GLY A 335 -27.86 18.00 9.04
N LYS A 336 -27.42 19.15 9.58
CA LYS A 336 -27.00 20.33 8.81
C LYS A 336 -25.48 20.37 8.65
N LEU A 337 -25.05 20.88 7.50
CA LEU A 337 -23.65 21.14 7.16
C LEU A 337 -23.57 22.44 6.36
N CYS A 338 -22.63 23.32 6.71
CA CYS A 338 -22.38 24.58 6.00
C CYS A 338 -20.90 24.73 5.61
N GLY A 339 -20.64 25.47 4.54
CA GLY A 339 -19.30 25.72 4.00
C GLY A 339 -19.34 26.61 2.76
N ALA A 340 -18.35 26.46 1.89
CA ALA A 340 -18.24 27.20 0.63
C ALA A 340 -18.10 26.26 -0.57
N ILE A 341 -18.66 26.65 -1.71
CA ILE A 341 -18.54 25.93 -3.00
C ILE A 341 -18.15 26.89 -4.13
N PRO A 342 -17.66 26.38 -5.27
CA PRO A 342 -17.36 27.20 -6.44
C PRO A 342 -18.53 28.03 -6.95
N LYS A 343 -18.28 29.31 -7.19
CA LYS A 343 -19.22 30.26 -7.77
C LYS A 343 -19.43 30.00 -9.27
N ASN A 344 -20.68 30.10 -9.73
CA ASN A 344 -21.09 29.92 -11.12
C ASN A 344 -20.72 28.55 -11.72
N GLU A 345 -20.47 27.53 -10.90
CA GLU A 345 -20.13 26.18 -11.33
C GLU A 345 -20.98 25.14 -10.61
N LYS A 346 -21.12 23.95 -11.21
CA LYS A 346 -21.75 22.80 -10.57
C LYS A 346 -20.77 22.02 -9.69
N VAL A 347 -21.30 21.43 -8.63
CA VAL A 347 -20.67 20.46 -7.75
C VAL A 347 -21.52 19.20 -7.69
N THR A 348 -20.88 18.03 -7.55
CA THR A 348 -21.55 16.78 -7.21
C THR A 348 -21.51 16.61 -5.70
N ILE A 349 -22.67 16.47 -5.06
CA ILE A 349 -22.79 16.19 -3.64
C ILE A 349 -23.11 14.71 -3.47
N LYS A 350 -22.28 14.02 -2.68
CA LYS A 350 -22.50 12.63 -2.27
C LYS A 350 -22.75 12.54 -0.77
N VAL A 351 -23.81 11.85 -0.38
CA VAL A 351 -24.03 11.43 1.00
C VAL A 351 -23.62 9.96 1.11
N LEU A 352 -22.67 9.66 1.98
CA LEU A 352 -21.96 8.38 2.00
C LEU A 352 -22.18 7.66 3.32
N LYS A 353 -22.48 6.36 3.27
CA LYS A 353 -22.41 5.49 4.44
C LYS A 353 -21.00 4.93 4.57
N LYS A 354 -20.32 5.20 5.67
CA LYS A 354 -19.04 4.54 6.01
C LYS A 354 -19.32 3.37 6.96
N ASN A 355 -19.58 2.18 6.42
CA ASN A 355 -19.73 0.96 7.23
C ASN A 355 -18.96 -0.22 6.58
N THR A 356 -17.87 -0.65 7.23
CA THR A 356 -17.09 -1.83 6.80
C THR A 356 -17.77 -3.17 7.12
N SER A 357 -18.82 -3.19 7.94
CA SER A 357 -19.55 -4.42 8.30
C SER A 357 -20.43 -4.95 7.16
N CYS A 358 -20.87 -4.06 6.25
CA CYS A 358 -21.79 -4.37 5.15
C CYS A 358 -21.13 -4.25 3.75
N ASN A 359 -19.80 -4.27 3.68
CA ASN A 359 -19.00 -4.32 2.44
C ASN A 359 -19.27 -3.20 1.41
N LEU A 360 -19.70 -2.00 1.82
CA LEU A 360 -19.93 -0.88 0.90
C LEU A 360 -19.58 0.46 1.56
N ILE A 361 -18.80 1.31 0.87
CA ILE A 361 -19.09 2.75 0.90
C ILE A 361 -20.32 2.90 0.02
N GLU A 362 -21.49 2.76 0.61
CA GLU A 362 -22.74 2.93 -0.12
C GLU A 362 -22.98 4.42 -0.29
N THR A 363 -23.01 4.87 -1.55
CA THR A 363 -23.52 6.20 -1.88
C THR A 363 -25.02 6.19 -1.64
N LEU A 364 -25.45 6.76 -0.52
CA LEU A 364 -26.87 6.87 -0.15
C LEU A 364 -27.59 7.89 -1.02
N PHE A 365 -26.86 8.88 -1.52
CA PHE A 365 -27.36 9.92 -2.41
C PHE A 365 -26.21 10.50 -3.23
N GLU A 366 -26.48 10.80 -4.50
CA GLU A 366 -25.56 11.52 -5.40
C GLU A 366 -26.36 12.38 -6.37
N SER A 367 -26.07 13.67 -6.42
CA SER A 367 -26.67 14.58 -7.41
C SER A 367 -25.76 15.79 -7.67
N ASP A 368 -25.91 16.36 -8.86
CA ASP A 368 -25.26 17.62 -9.23
C ASP A 368 -26.12 18.81 -8.77
N PHE A 369 -25.48 19.77 -8.11
CA PHE A 369 -26.03 21.06 -7.68
C PHE A 369 -25.13 22.19 -8.19
N GLY A 370 -25.58 23.45 -8.17
CA GLY A 370 -24.72 24.60 -8.46
C GLY A 370 -25.09 25.39 -9.70
N GLY A 371 -24.15 26.23 -10.15
CA GLY A 371 -24.41 27.36 -11.06
C GLY A 371 -24.80 28.66 -10.34
N TYR A 372 -24.56 28.72 -9.02
CA TYR A 372 -25.04 29.82 -8.19
C TYR A 372 -24.11 31.03 -8.25
N ALA A 373 -24.71 32.20 -8.45
CA ALA A 373 -24.01 33.49 -8.46
C ALA A 373 -23.97 34.17 -7.08
N ASN A 374 -24.86 33.79 -6.17
CA ASN A 374 -24.99 34.30 -4.81
C ASN A 374 -25.33 33.14 -3.86
N GLN A 375 -25.32 33.38 -2.55
CA GLN A 375 -25.77 32.40 -1.57
C GLN A 375 -27.20 31.92 -1.88
N GLU A 376 -27.39 30.60 -1.86
CA GLU A 376 -28.67 29.95 -2.06
C GLU A 376 -29.35 29.59 -0.74
N ASN A 377 -30.64 29.28 -0.83
CA ASN A 377 -31.38 28.68 0.28
C ASN A 377 -30.81 27.29 0.64
N ASP A 378 -30.95 26.89 1.91
CA ASP A 378 -30.49 25.60 2.43
C ASP A 378 -30.98 24.43 1.55
N ILE A 379 -30.05 23.63 1.02
CA ILE A 379 -30.37 22.46 0.20
C ILE A 379 -30.88 21.33 1.09
N SER A 380 -32.09 20.85 0.83
CA SER A 380 -32.64 19.68 1.52
C SER A 380 -32.33 18.41 0.73
N ILE A 381 -31.59 17.48 1.34
CA ILE A 381 -31.23 16.18 0.75
C ILE A 381 -31.98 15.09 1.49
N ASN A 382 -32.80 14.34 0.76
CA ASN A 382 -33.45 13.13 1.26
C ASN A 382 -32.70 11.89 0.77
N VAL A 383 -32.22 11.07 1.71
CA VAL A 383 -31.58 9.79 1.41
C VAL A 383 -32.59 8.65 1.48
N ASN A 384 -32.45 7.69 0.58
CA ASN A 384 -33.32 6.51 0.56
C ASN A 384 -32.80 5.42 1.52
N GLU A 385 -33.73 4.67 2.11
CA GLU A 385 -33.39 3.39 2.74
C GLU A 385 -33.10 2.32 1.68
N SER A 386 -32.27 1.33 2.02
CA SER A 386 -31.99 0.17 1.18
C SER A 386 -32.45 -1.12 1.86
N SER A 387 -32.34 -2.27 1.17
CA SER A 387 -32.60 -3.59 1.77
C SER A 387 -31.72 -3.87 2.99
N ASP A 388 -30.51 -3.34 2.99
CA ASP A 388 -29.45 -3.65 3.94
C ASP A 388 -29.18 -2.53 4.96
N SER A 389 -29.80 -1.36 4.76
CA SER A 389 -29.67 -0.20 5.64
C SER A 389 -31.03 0.34 6.07
N LYS A 390 -31.21 0.50 7.39
CA LYS A 390 -32.42 1.07 7.99
C LYS A 390 -32.08 2.27 8.86
N ASN A 391 -33.00 3.22 8.96
CA ASN A 391 -32.91 4.25 9.99
C ASN A 391 -33.35 3.67 11.33
N TYR A 392 -32.56 3.90 12.37
CA TYR A 392 -32.90 3.57 13.74
C TYR A 392 -33.04 4.83 14.58
N THR A 393 -34.07 4.88 15.42
CA THR A 393 -34.31 6.00 16.33
C THR A 393 -34.05 5.58 17.77
N ILE A 394 -33.16 6.29 18.45
CA ILE A 394 -32.73 6.03 19.82
C ILE A 394 -33.13 7.24 20.67
N SER A 395 -33.96 7.03 21.69
CA SER A 395 -34.50 8.12 22.52
C SER A 395 -34.39 7.82 24.00
N GLY A 396 -34.38 8.87 24.83
CA GLY A 396 -34.32 8.73 26.28
C GLY A 396 -34.10 10.05 26.99
N THR A 397 -33.77 9.95 28.28
CA THR A 397 -33.36 11.05 29.15
C THR A 397 -32.09 10.67 29.89
N VAL A 398 -31.16 11.61 30.06
CA VAL A 398 -29.92 11.41 30.83
C VAL A 398 -29.81 12.44 31.95
N GLY A 399 -29.34 12.01 33.11
CA GLY A 399 -29.06 12.89 34.24
C GLY A 399 -27.90 12.39 35.09
N ASN A 400 -27.35 13.28 35.91
CA ASN A 400 -26.32 12.90 36.89
C ASN A 400 -26.92 12.04 37.99
N CYS A 401 -26.09 11.52 38.89
CA CYS A 401 -26.56 10.64 39.95
C CYS A 401 -27.68 11.22 40.84
N ASN A 402 -27.75 12.56 40.94
CA ASN A 402 -28.77 13.30 41.69
C ASN A 402 -29.97 13.77 40.85
N ASN A 403 -30.05 13.37 39.57
CA ASN A 403 -31.10 13.76 38.63
C ASN A 403 -31.17 15.28 38.35
N THR A 404 -30.02 15.96 38.39
CA THR A 404 -29.90 17.42 38.27
C THR A 404 -29.15 17.83 36.99
N GLY A 405 -29.85 17.81 35.85
CA GLY A 405 -29.42 18.43 34.59
C GLY A 405 -28.31 17.70 33.80
N ALA A 406 -28.23 17.98 32.49
CA ALA A 406 -27.39 17.28 31.52
C ALA A 406 -26.34 18.15 30.78
N ILE A 407 -26.09 19.37 31.28
CA ILE A 407 -25.32 20.42 30.58
C ILE A 407 -23.84 20.03 30.36
N ASP A 408 -23.32 19.04 31.08
CA ASP A 408 -21.95 18.51 30.97
C ASP A 408 -21.90 17.05 30.51
N MET A 409 -22.97 16.56 29.89
CA MET A 409 -23.10 15.16 29.49
C MET A 409 -23.01 14.96 28.00
N HIS A 410 -22.41 13.84 27.60
CA HIS A 410 -22.45 13.35 26.22
C HIS A 410 -22.82 11.87 26.20
N LEU A 411 -23.43 11.43 25.10
CA LEU A 411 -23.73 10.04 24.85
C LEU A 411 -22.76 9.48 23.81
N GLU A 412 -22.37 8.23 24.03
CA GLU A 412 -21.55 7.42 23.15
C GLU A 412 -22.39 6.25 22.63
N LEU A 413 -22.63 6.23 21.33
CA LEU A 413 -23.24 5.11 20.63
C LEU A 413 -22.15 4.32 19.92
N SER A 414 -21.85 3.13 20.41
CA SER A 414 -20.88 2.21 19.81
C SER A 414 -21.61 1.22 18.90
N LEU A 415 -21.11 1.10 17.67
CA LEU A 415 -21.46 0.08 16.68
C LEU A 415 -20.22 -0.78 16.41
N SER A 416 -20.35 -1.88 15.67
CA SER A 416 -19.27 -2.87 15.46
C SER A 416 -17.93 -2.31 14.96
N ASN A 417 -17.91 -1.14 14.31
CA ASN A 417 -16.70 -0.52 13.75
C ASN A 417 -16.62 1.02 13.91
N LYS A 418 -17.59 1.65 14.58
CA LYS A 418 -17.69 3.11 14.70
C LYS A 418 -18.31 3.48 16.04
N THR A 419 -17.76 4.50 16.65
CA THR A 419 -18.37 5.18 17.79
C THR A 419 -18.89 6.54 17.35
N GLN A 420 -20.15 6.83 17.66
CA GLN A 420 -20.78 8.12 17.42
C GLN A 420 -21.03 8.83 18.75
N TYR A 421 -20.85 10.14 18.75
CA TYR A 421 -21.06 10.98 19.92
C TYR A 421 -22.18 11.96 19.63
N PHE A 422 -23.11 12.11 20.57
CA PHE A 422 -24.20 13.08 20.49
C PHE A 422 -24.60 13.54 21.89
N PHE A 423 -25.46 14.56 21.94
CA PHE A 423 -25.72 15.29 23.18
C PHE A 423 -27.22 15.29 23.47
N PRO A 424 -27.57 15.24 24.76
CA PRO A 424 -28.93 15.51 25.15
C PRO A 424 -29.21 17.02 25.06
N ASN A 425 -30.49 17.36 25.01
CA ASN A 425 -31.00 18.68 25.27
C ASN A 425 -30.64 19.12 26.70
N SER A 426 -30.79 20.41 26.99
CA SER A 426 -30.45 20.99 28.30
C SER A 426 -31.24 20.38 29.47
N ASP A 427 -32.42 19.83 29.20
CA ASP A 427 -33.27 19.10 30.14
C ASP A 427 -32.91 17.60 30.29
N GLY A 428 -31.90 17.13 29.54
CA GLY A 428 -31.46 15.73 29.52
C GLY A 428 -32.16 14.86 28.49
N SER A 429 -33.22 15.33 27.82
CA SER A 429 -33.89 14.54 26.78
C SER A 429 -33.03 14.40 25.52
N PHE A 430 -33.13 13.27 24.82
CA PHE A 430 -32.47 13.11 23.53
C PHE A 430 -33.30 12.24 22.59
N SER A 431 -33.13 12.49 21.30
CA SER A 431 -33.62 11.66 20.20
C SER A 431 -32.58 11.67 19.09
N TYR A 432 -32.02 10.51 18.77
CA TYR A 432 -30.93 10.34 17.83
C TYR A 432 -31.33 9.37 16.73
N ASN A 433 -31.24 9.82 15.47
CA ASN A 433 -31.47 8.98 14.31
C ASN A 433 -30.14 8.53 13.71
N ILE A 434 -30.06 7.29 13.26
CA ILE A 434 -28.86 6.75 12.64
C ILE A 434 -29.21 5.79 11.50
N MET A 435 -28.58 5.98 10.35
CA MET A 435 -28.58 5.00 9.27
C MET A 435 -27.56 3.90 9.59
N ALA A 436 -28.03 2.69 9.92
CA ALA A 436 -27.17 1.56 10.27
C ALA A 436 -27.61 0.27 9.56
N CYS A 437 -26.78 -0.78 9.64
CA CYS A 437 -27.12 -2.05 9.00
C CYS A 437 -28.24 -2.78 9.73
N LYS A 438 -29.02 -3.56 8.99
CA LYS A 438 -30.07 -4.39 9.58
C LYS A 438 -29.47 -5.40 10.58
N GLY A 439 -29.88 -5.34 11.84
CA GLY A 439 -29.42 -6.25 12.88
C GLY A 439 -28.03 -5.95 13.46
N GLU A 440 -27.45 -4.79 13.14
CA GLU A 440 -26.16 -4.37 13.71
C GLU A 440 -26.28 -4.14 15.23
N PRO A 441 -25.46 -4.80 16.07
CA PRO A 441 -25.52 -4.59 17.51
C PRO A 441 -25.03 -3.18 17.85
N MET A 442 -25.76 -2.51 18.73
CA MET A 442 -25.44 -1.16 19.19
C MET A 442 -25.44 -1.10 20.72
N THR A 443 -24.51 -0.35 21.29
CA THR A 443 -24.46 -0.07 22.72
C THR A 443 -24.41 1.43 22.99
N LEU A 444 -25.12 1.87 24.03
CA LEU A 444 -25.18 3.27 24.44
C LEU A 444 -24.57 3.46 25.82
N ARG A 445 -23.70 4.47 25.97
CA ARG A 445 -23.20 4.96 27.26
C ARG A 445 -23.41 6.46 27.37
N ALA A 446 -23.60 6.95 28.59
CA ALA A 446 -23.59 8.36 28.91
C ALA A 446 -22.39 8.68 29.81
N TYR A 447 -21.84 9.87 29.63
CA TYR A 447 -20.67 10.35 30.36
C TYR A 447 -20.96 11.72 30.93
N ASP A 448 -20.79 11.87 32.24
CA ASP A 448 -20.71 13.15 32.93
C ASP A 448 -19.25 13.60 32.93
N SER A 449 -18.92 14.45 31.96
CA SER A 449 -17.55 14.90 31.72
C SER A 449 -17.01 15.78 32.86
N LYS A 450 -17.87 16.33 33.71
CA LYS A 450 -17.48 17.19 34.83
C LYS A 450 -17.11 16.39 36.07
N ASN A 451 -17.88 15.33 36.34
CA ASN A 451 -17.71 14.52 37.56
C ASN A 451 -16.95 13.21 37.29
N GLU A 452 -16.53 12.94 36.05
CA GLU A 452 -15.91 11.68 35.62
C GLU A 452 -16.77 10.45 35.94
N LEU A 453 -18.09 10.61 35.80
CA LEU A 453 -19.07 9.55 36.05
C LEU A 453 -19.66 9.01 34.75
N THR A 454 -20.05 7.74 34.75
CA THR A 454 -20.70 7.06 33.63
C THR A 454 -21.78 6.08 34.10
N ASN A 455 -22.30 5.28 33.18
CA ASN A 455 -23.15 4.12 33.41
C ASN A 455 -22.58 2.90 32.69
N GLU A 456 -22.95 1.70 33.13
CA GLU A 456 -22.74 0.47 32.36
C GLU A 456 -23.29 0.58 30.92
N ALA A 457 -22.62 -0.03 29.95
CA ALA A 457 -23.07 -0.01 28.56
C ALA A 457 -24.47 -0.63 28.43
N ILE A 458 -25.37 0.09 27.78
CA ILE A 458 -26.73 -0.36 27.50
C ILE A 458 -26.75 -0.96 26.10
N SER A 459 -26.92 -2.28 25.98
CA SER A 459 -27.20 -2.91 24.69
C SER A 459 -28.59 -2.50 24.19
N LEU A 460 -28.66 -2.01 22.96
CA LEU A 460 -29.90 -1.51 22.36
C LEU A 460 -30.66 -2.64 21.69
N VAL A 461 -31.93 -2.80 22.05
CA VAL A 461 -32.86 -3.75 21.42
C VAL A 461 -33.98 -2.96 20.77
N PHE A 462 -34.06 -3.05 19.44
CA PHE A 462 -35.00 -2.27 18.64
C PHE A 462 -36.30 -3.03 18.37
N VAL A 463 -37.43 -2.34 18.48
CA VAL A 463 -38.75 -2.79 18.01
C VAL A 463 -39.20 -1.82 16.94
N ASP A 464 -39.46 -2.32 15.72
CA ASP A 464 -39.76 -1.49 14.55
C ASP A 464 -38.72 -0.37 14.31
N ASN A 465 -37.44 -0.70 14.50
CA ASN A 465 -36.28 0.20 14.39
C ASN A 465 -36.24 1.36 15.42
N ILE A 466 -37.09 1.34 16.45
CA ILE A 466 -37.13 2.35 17.50
C ILE A 466 -36.72 1.72 18.84
N VAL A 467 -35.96 2.47 19.64
CA VAL A 467 -35.66 2.15 21.04
C VAL A 467 -35.80 3.40 21.91
N ASN A 468 -36.45 3.24 23.07
CA ASN A 468 -36.45 4.23 24.14
C ASN A 468 -35.76 3.61 25.36
N VAL A 469 -34.62 4.16 25.75
CA VAL A 469 -33.79 3.63 26.84
C VAL A 469 -34.19 4.17 28.22
N GLY A 470 -35.23 5.00 28.31
CA GLY A 470 -35.72 5.57 29.55
C GLY A 470 -34.74 6.59 30.16
N LEU A 471 -34.60 6.55 31.49
CA LEU A 471 -33.69 7.42 32.24
C LEU A 471 -32.32 6.73 32.45
N ILE A 472 -31.26 7.33 31.90
CA ILE A 472 -29.87 6.96 32.13
C ILE A 472 -29.29 7.82 33.27
N LYS A 473 -28.68 7.18 34.27
CA LYS A 473 -27.99 7.88 35.37
C LYS A 473 -26.49 7.64 35.31
N THR A 474 -25.70 8.71 35.33
CA THR A 474 -24.23 8.64 35.42
C THR A 474 -23.78 8.64 36.88
N CYS A 475 -23.73 7.45 37.51
CA CYS A 475 -23.38 7.29 38.93
C CYS A 475 -22.04 6.60 39.16
N GLU A 476 -21.46 5.95 38.16
CA GLU A 476 -20.28 5.12 38.31
C GLU A 476 -19.01 5.93 38.05
N ASN A 477 -18.09 5.95 39.01
CA ASN A 477 -16.80 6.60 38.84
C ASN A 477 -15.96 5.81 37.83
N TYR A 478 -15.65 6.45 36.71
CA TYR A 478 -14.76 5.89 35.70
C TYR A 478 -13.47 6.69 35.69
N SER A 479 -12.73 6.62 36.80
CA SER A 479 -11.33 7.02 36.79
C SER A 479 -10.56 5.92 36.07
N GLU A 480 -10.23 6.14 34.79
CA GLU A 480 -9.24 5.33 34.09
C GLU A 480 -7.91 5.43 34.83
N LYS A 481 -7.67 4.52 35.76
CA LYS A 481 -6.34 4.34 36.32
C LYS A 481 -5.47 3.80 35.20
N THR A 482 -4.66 4.71 34.64
CA THR A 482 -3.67 4.40 33.62
C THR A 482 -2.33 4.18 34.28
N TYR A 483 -1.74 3.01 34.05
CA TYR A 483 -0.33 2.80 34.33
C TYR A 483 0.50 3.20 33.11
N ILE A 484 1.57 3.98 33.29
CA ILE A 484 2.49 4.36 32.23
C ILE A 484 3.84 3.70 32.51
N GLY A 485 4.28 2.84 31.60
CA GLY A 485 5.53 2.09 31.71
C GLY A 485 5.38 0.64 31.26
N ASN A 486 6.52 -0.04 31.14
CA ASN A 486 6.55 -1.47 30.82
C ASN A 486 6.47 -2.30 32.11
N LEU A 487 5.68 -3.37 32.07
CA LEU A 487 5.47 -4.31 33.16
C LEU A 487 6.00 -5.69 32.79
N LEU A 488 6.65 -6.32 33.77
CA LEU A 488 7.14 -7.69 33.68
C LEU A 488 6.77 -8.43 34.96
N PHE A 489 5.96 -9.48 34.85
CA PHE A 489 5.56 -10.31 35.98
C PHE A 489 6.17 -11.71 35.89
N ARG A 490 6.93 -12.05 36.93
CA ARG A 490 7.58 -13.37 37.10
C ARG A 490 7.01 -14.19 38.27
N SER A 491 6.20 -13.59 39.15
CA SER A 491 5.55 -14.27 40.26
C SER A 491 4.13 -13.75 40.50
N GLN A 492 3.29 -14.59 41.12
CA GLN A 492 1.90 -14.26 41.42
C GLN A 492 1.82 -13.06 42.38
N GLU A 493 2.69 -13.00 43.39
CA GLU A 493 2.71 -11.92 44.38
C GLU A 493 2.94 -10.53 43.75
N GLN A 494 3.85 -10.42 42.77
CA GLN A 494 4.11 -9.16 42.07
C GLN A 494 2.88 -8.70 41.27
N MET A 495 2.22 -9.64 40.62
CA MET A 495 1.04 -9.38 39.80
C MET A 495 -0.17 -9.02 40.66
N ASP A 496 -0.40 -9.73 41.75
CA ASP A 496 -1.49 -9.45 42.70
C ASP A 496 -1.29 -8.07 43.35
N ALA A 497 -0.05 -7.72 43.74
CA ALA A 497 0.26 -6.41 44.30
C ALA A 497 -0.01 -5.27 43.30
N PHE A 498 0.30 -5.47 42.01
CA PHE A 498 0.01 -4.49 40.97
C PHE A 498 -1.49 -4.38 40.68
N THR A 499 -2.15 -5.52 40.50
CA THR A 499 -3.57 -5.58 40.12
C THR A 499 -4.50 -5.08 41.23
N ALA A 500 -4.11 -5.22 42.50
CA ALA A 500 -4.80 -4.60 43.63
C ALA A 500 -4.90 -3.06 43.55
N LEU A 501 -4.09 -2.41 42.70
CA LEU A 501 -4.17 -0.97 42.46
C LEU A 501 -5.32 -0.58 41.52
N GLY A 502 -5.94 -1.54 40.82
CA GLY A 502 -7.13 -1.34 39.98
C GLY A 502 -6.87 -0.53 38.71
N TYR A 503 -5.73 -0.75 38.03
CA TYR A 503 -5.46 -0.10 36.74
C TYR A 503 -6.32 -0.71 35.63
N THR A 504 -7.04 0.15 34.90
CA THR A 504 -7.90 -0.26 33.79
C THR A 504 -7.25 -0.08 32.42
N LYS A 505 -6.10 0.60 32.37
CA LYS A 505 -5.32 0.84 31.15
C LYS A 505 -3.82 0.77 31.42
N ILE A 506 -3.08 0.19 30.48
CA ILE A 506 -1.60 0.23 30.45
C ILE A 506 -1.15 0.97 29.20
N VAL A 507 -0.27 1.95 29.36
CA VAL A 507 0.49 2.59 28.27
C VAL A 507 1.93 2.10 28.37
N GLY A 508 2.28 1.15 27.51
CA GLY A 508 3.51 0.36 27.60
C GLY A 508 3.24 -1.14 27.45
N ASN A 509 4.32 -1.93 27.51
CA ASN A 509 4.26 -3.36 27.27
C ASN A 509 3.95 -4.14 28.55
N LEU A 510 3.11 -5.15 28.46
CA LEU A 510 2.82 -6.11 29.53
C LEU A 510 3.40 -7.48 29.18
N ILE A 511 4.35 -7.96 29.98
CA ILE A 511 4.99 -9.27 29.80
C ILE A 511 4.71 -10.15 31.02
N ILE A 512 4.18 -11.35 30.77
CA ILE A 512 3.84 -12.36 31.77
C ILE A 512 4.59 -13.64 31.42
N ASN A 513 5.64 -13.97 32.20
CA ASN A 513 6.54 -15.09 31.90
C ASN A 513 7.08 -15.85 33.13
N GLY A 514 6.37 -15.80 34.26
CA GLY A 514 6.74 -16.51 35.48
C GLY A 514 6.37 -17.99 35.49
N ASP A 515 7.27 -18.83 36.01
CA ASP A 515 7.07 -20.29 36.08
C ASP A 515 6.04 -20.71 37.14
N ASN A 516 5.87 -19.92 38.21
CA ASN A 516 4.95 -20.21 39.32
C ASN A 516 3.68 -19.36 39.29
N LEU A 517 3.30 -18.82 38.12
CA LEU A 517 2.03 -18.11 37.93
C LEU A 517 0.89 -19.11 37.80
N SER A 518 -0.22 -18.88 38.51
CA SER A 518 -1.36 -19.81 38.51
C SER A 518 -2.69 -19.18 38.09
N SER A 519 -2.80 -17.84 38.12
CA SER A 519 -4.05 -17.15 37.84
C SER A 519 -3.81 -15.74 37.31
N LEU A 520 -4.51 -15.33 36.24
CA LEU A 520 -4.47 -13.95 35.72
C LEU A 520 -5.63 -13.09 36.23
N LYS A 521 -6.50 -13.63 37.09
CA LYS A 521 -7.76 -12.99 37.52
C LYS A 521 -7.63 -11.56 38.05
N GLY A 522 -6.48 -11.18 38.59
CA GLY A 522 -6.23 -9.81 39.03
C GLY A 522 -6.35 -8.78 37.89
N PHE A 523 -6.16 -9.17 36.63
CA PHE A 523 -6.29 -8.27 35.49
C PHE A 523 -7.74 -8.01 35.07
N SER A 524 -8.76 -8.49 35.79
CA SER A 524 -10.17 -8.39 35.39
C SER A 524 -10.62 -6.94 35.12
N ASP A 525 -9.98 -5.96 35.74
CA ASP A 525 -10.31 -4.54 35.56
C ASP A 525 -9.65 -3.94 34.31
N LEU A 526 -8.70 -4.63 33.67
CA LEU A 526 -7.93 -4.13 32.54
C LEU A 526 -8.76 -4.17 31.25
N ILE A 527 -8.93 -3.01 30.63
CA ILE A 527 -9.76 -2.80 29.44
C ILE A 527 -8.91 -2.65 28.17
N SER A 528 -7.73 -2.05 28.25
CA SER A 528 -6.88 -1.79 27.09
C SER A 528 -5.38 -1.74 27.40
N ILE A 529 -4.57 -2.11 26.42
CA ILE A 529 -3.11 -1.98 26.44
C ILE A 529 -2.66 -1.18 25.22
N GLU A 530 -2.16 0.03 25.45
CA GLU A 530 -1.44 0.84 24.46
C GLU A 530 0.04 0.41 24.40
N GLY A 531 0.26 -0.77 23.84
CA GLY A 531 1.55 -1.44 23.76
C GLY A 531 1.36 -2.91 23.38
N SER A 532 2.38 -3.73 23.64
CA SER A 532 2.35 -5.17 23.37
C SER A 532 1.97 -5.97 24.63
N LEU A 533 1.18 -7.04 24.46
CA LEU A 533 0.91 -8.06 25.47
C LEU A 533 1.64 -9.35 25.11
N THR A 534 2.49 -9.85 26.00
CA THR A 534 3.15 -11.15 25.87
C THR A 534 2.81 -12.05 27.05
N ILE A 535 2.15 -13.17 26.77
CA ILE A 535 1.86 -14.23 27.74
C ILE A 535 2.63 -15.47 27.30
N SER A 536 3.76 -15.71 27.93
CA SER A 536 4.68 -16.79 27.55
C SER A 536 5.20 -17.56 28.77
N PRO A 537 4.32 -18.23 29.53
CA PRO A 537 4.76 -19.08 30.63
C PRO A 537 5.64 -20.23 30.10
N SER A 538 6.51 -20.77 30.97
CA SER A 538 7.24 -21.99 30.62
C SER A 538 6.31 -23.20 30.51
N THR A 539 6.81 -24.27 29.91
CA THR A 539 6.09 -25.55 29.77
C THR A 539 5.74 -26.22 31.09
N TYR A 540 6.37 -25.80 32.20
CA TYR A 540 6.12 -26.32 33.55
C TYR A 540 5.16 -25.45 34.37
N SER A 541 4.73 -24.31 33.82
CA SER A 541 3.83 -23.41 34.52
C SER A 541 2.46 -24.03 34.74
N PRO A 542 1.83 -23.83 35.91
CA PRO A 542 0.45 -24.27 36.15
C PRO A 542 -0.59 -23.36 35.47
N LEU A 543 -0.17 -22.25 34.84
CA LEU A 543 -1.07 -21.34 34.15
C LEU A 543 -1.63 -21.96 32.87
N THR A 544 -2.91 -22.32 32.90
CA THR A 544 -3.63 -23.02 31.83
C THR A 544 -4.82 -22.25 31.27
N SER A 545 -5.13 -21.08 31.84
CA SER A 545 -6.28 -20.24 31.46
C SER A 545 -5.87 -18.77 31.36
N LEU A 546 -6.54 -18.06 30.45
CA LEU A 546 -6.44 -16.60 30.31
C LEU A 546 -7.49 -15.83 31.11
N SER A 547 -8.25 -16.52 31.97
CA SER A 547 -9.24 -15.87 32.85
C SER A 547 -8.59 -14.79 33.72
N GLY A 548 -9.12 -13.59 33.64
CA GLY A 548 -8.51 -12.33 34.06
C GLY A 548 -8.45 -11.28 32.96
N PHE A 549 -8.58 -11.63 31.68
CA PHE A 549 -8.61 -10.66 30.58
C PHE A 549 -9.99 -10.45 29.97
N GLU A 550 -11.07 -10.85 30.66
CA GLU A 550 -12.42 -10.89 30.10
C GLU A 550 -12.93 -9.52 29.62
N ASN A 551 -12.39 -8.43 30.19
CA ASN A 551 -12.72 -7.05 29.82
C ASN A 551 -11.72 -6.40 28.85
N LEU A 552 -10.65 -7.10 28.47
CA LEU A 552 -9.62 -6.58 27.56
C LEU A 552 -10.19 -6.52 26.13
N THR A 553 -10.38 -5.30 25.64
CA THR A 553 -11.00 -5.04 24.33
C THR A 553 -10.00 -4.77 23.22
N SER A 554 -8.81 -4.23 23.57
CA SER A 554 -7.84 -3.77 22.57
C SER A 554 -6.39 -3.83 23.03
N ILE A 555 -5.52 -4.18 22.08
CA ILE A 555 -4.06 -4.14 22.18
C ILE A 555 -3.55 -3.38 20.96
N THR A 556 -2.84 -2.27 21.16
CA THR A 556 -2.43 -1.41 20.02
C THR A 556 -1.21 -1.91 19.26
N GLU A 557 -0.39 -2.76 19.87
CA GLU A 557 0.76 -3.39 19.20
C GLU A 557 0.59 -4.91 19.08
N ASN A 558 1.57 -5.70 19.54
CA ASN A 558 1.59 -7.14 19.36
C ASN A 558 0.87 -7.87 20.49
N LEU A 559 0.16 -8.93 20.14
CA LEU A 559 -0.31 -9.94 21.09
C LEU A 559 0.49 -11.21 20.85
N THR A 560 1.19 -11.72 21.87
CA THR A 560 1.87 -13.02 21.81
C THR A 560 1.33 -13.93 22.89
N ILE A 561 0.82 -15.09 22.50
CA ILE A 561 0.35 -16.14 23.41
C ILE A 561 1.14 -17.41 23.11
N SER A 562 1.95 -17.84 24.08
CA SER A 562 2.87 -18.96 23.94
C SER A 562 2.87 -19.81 25.20
N GLY A 563 1.93 -20.77 25.28
CA GLY A 563 1.74 -21.62 26.46
C GLY A 563 0.83 -22.81 26.19
N ASN A 564 0.57 -23.60 27.22
CA ASN A 564 -0.31 -24.77 27.16
C ASN A 564 -1.71 -24.38 27.64
N PHE A 565 -2.50 -23.77 26.74
CA PHE A 565 -3.86 -23.32 27.03
C PHE A 565 -4.88 -24.24 26.35
N ASP A 566 -5.95 -24.60 27.06
CA ASP A 566 -7.03 -25.40 26.47
C ASP A 566 -7.86 -24.56 25.47
N ASP A 567 -8.11 -23.29 25.82
CA ASP A 567 -8.79 -22.31 24.98
C ASP A 567 -8.32 -20.87 25.30
N LEU A 568 -8.88 -19.89 24.60
CA LEU A 568 -8.58 -18.46 24.75
C LEU A 568 -9.76 -17.67 25.33
N LYS A 569 -10.71 -18.30 26.05
CA LYS A 569 -11.96 -17.66 26.52
C LYS A 569 -11.78 -16.40 27.36
N GLY A 570 -10.62 -16.25 28.01
CA GLY A 570 -10.26 -15.01 28.69
C GLY A 570 -10.16 -13.79 27.77
N LEU A 571 -10.09 -13.97 26.46
CA LEU A 571 -10.00 -12.89 25.46
C LEU A 571 -11.33 -12.62 24.75
N GLY A 572 -12.45 -13.11 25.31
CA GLY A 572 -13.78 -13.02 24.67
C GLY A 572 -14.21 -11.62 24.26
N SER A 573 -13.70 -10.56 24.90
CA SER A 573 -14.03 -9.17 24.55
C SER A 573 -13.03 -8.52 23.58
N LEU A 574 -11.93 -9.20 23.25
CA LEU A 574 -10.85 -8.65 22.43
C LEU A 574 -11.33 -8.53 20.98
N SER A 575 -11.44 -7.29 20.50
CA SER A 575 -11.88 -7.00 19.14
C SER A 575 -10.76 -6.53 18.21
N PHE A 576 -9.62 -6.11 18.77
CA PHE A 576 -8.56 -5.41 18.04
C PHE A 576 -7.15 -5.76 18.54
N VAL A 577 -6.29 -6.16 17.60
CA VAL A 577 -4.82 -6.24 17.75
C VAL A 577 -4.18 -5.41 16.64
N GLY A 578 -3.45 -4.36 17.01
CA GLY A 578 -2.94 -3.38 16.03
C GLY A 578 -1.83 -3.91 15.13
N GLU A 579 -0.93 -4.74 15.66
CA GLU A 579 0.22 -5.28 14.92
C GLU A 579 0.11 -6.80 14.75
N THR A 580 1.11 -7.57 15.20
CA THR A 580 1.10 -9.03 15.06
C THR A 580 0.36 -9.71 16.20
N PHE A 581 -0.57 -10.59 15.89
CA PHE A 581 -1.02 -11.64 16.80
C PHE A 581 -0.24 -12.93 16.53
N ASN A 582 0.66 -13.31 17.44
CA ASN A 582 1.38 -14.58 17.43
C ASN A 582 0.75 -15.59 18.40
N ILE A 583 0.27 -16.71 17.85
CA ILE A 583 -0.31 -17.86 18.53
C ILE A 583 0.66 -19.03 18.36
N ASN A 584 1.20 -19.54 19.48
CA ASN A 584 2.25 -20.57 19.46
C ASN A 584 2.13 -21.56 20.63
N ARG A 585 2.72 -22.76 20.48
CA ARG A 585 2.83 -23.86 21.46
C ARG A 585 1.54 -24.65 21.71
N GLY A 586 1.29 -25.09 22.95
CA GLY A 586 0.31 -26.13 23.27
C GLY A 586 -1.15 -25.68 23.29
N ILE A 587 -1.51 -24.62 22.56
CA ILE A 587 -2.89 -24.13 22.45
C ILE A 587 -3.74 -25.18 21.72
N LYS A 588 -4.87 -25.56 22.30
CA LYS A 588 -5.76 -26.61 21.74
C LYS A 588 -6.97 -26.05 20.98
N SER A 589 -7.42 -24.84 21.32
CA SER A 589 -8.57 -24.19 20.70
C SER A 589 -8.39 -22.67 20.70
N LEU A 590 -8.91 -22.00 19.66
CA LEU A 590 -8.97 -20.54 19.59
C LEU A 590 -10.31 -19.97 20.09
N SER A 591 -11.20 -20.80 20.66
CA SER A 591 -12.43 -20.32 21.27
C SER A 591 -12.12 -19.27 22.35
N GLY A 592 -12.88 -18.19 22.36
CA GLY A 592 -12.58 -16.95 23.07
C GLY A 592 -12.10 -15.82 22.19
N LEU A 593 -11.84 -16.05 20.90
CA LEU A 593 -11.49 -14.99 19.95
C LEU A 593 -12.67 -14.53 19.09
N GLU A 594 -13.89 -14.96 19.39
CA GLU A 594 -15.04 -14.79 18.51
C GLU A 594 -15.36 -13.32 18.21
N ASN A 595 -14.93 -12.36 19.05
CA ASN A 595 -15.13 -10.93 18.81
C ASN A 595 -13.97 -10.24 18.06
N LEU A 596 -12.89 -10.97 17.74
CA LEU A 596 -11.71 -10.44 17.08
C LEU A 596 -12.01 -10.16 15.60
N THR A 597 -12.08 -8.88 15.24
CA THR A 597 -12.44 -8.46 13.87
C THR A 597 -11.25 -7.94 13.08
N VAL A 598 -10.23 -7.43 13.77
CA VAL A 598 -9.08 -6.75 13.16
C VAL A 598 -7.80 -7.21 13.83
N VAL A 599 -6.90 -7.71 12.99
CA VAL A 599 -5.50 -8.01 13.33
C VAL A 599 -4.63 -7.38 12.25
N GLY A 600 -3.46 -6.85 12.63
CA GLY A 600 -2.45 -6.46 11.67
C GLY A 600 -1.92 -7.68 10.91
N ASP A 601 -1.08 -8.50 11.55
CA ASP A 601 -0.57 -9.77 11.05
C ASP A 601 -1.06 -10.94 11.93
N LEU A 602 -1.47 -12.05 11.33
CA LEU A 602 -1.82 -13.26 12.07
C LEU A 602 -0.77 -14.36 11.84
N LYS A 603 -0.12 -14.79 12.92
CA LYS A 603 0.87 -15.88 12.92
C LYS A 603 0.37 -16.99 13.83
N ILE A 604 0.11 -18.15 13.24
CA ILE A 604 -0.26 -19.38 13.93
C ILE A 604 0.84 -20.39 13.63
N GLU A 605 1.75 -20.54 14.58
CA GLU A 605 2.97 -21.31 14.37
C GLU A 605 3.30 -22.26 15.52
N ASN A 606 3.77 -23.46 15.19
CA ASN A 606 4.17 -24.47 16.17
C ASN A 606 3.05 -24.81 17.18
N THR A 607 1.79 -24.81 16.73
CA THR A 607 0.66 -25.22 17.56
C THR A 607 0.39 -26.72 17.40
N PHE A 608 0.92 -27.52 18.33
CA PHE A 608 0.96 -28.98 18.16
C PHE A 608 -0.34 -29.71 18.50
N ASN A 609 -1.33 -29.03 19.09
CA ASN A 609 -2.61 -29.64 19.48
C ASN A 609 -3.82 -28.94 18.81
N LEU A 610 -3.57 -27.91 18.00
CA LEU A 610 -4.64 -27.12 17.38
C LEU A 610 -5.12 -27.80 16.10
N LYS A 611 -6.41 -28.12 16.05
CA LYS A 611 -7.01 -28.89 14.93
C LYS A 611 -7.67 -28.04 13.84
N ASN A 612 -8.16 -26.87 14.22
CA ASN A 612 -8.81 -25.91 13.34
C ASN A 612 -8.66 -24.51 13.93
N LEU A 613 -9.15 -23.51 13.22
CA LEU A 613 -9.03 -22.10 13.56
C LEU A 613 -10.33 -21.49 14.08
N ARG A 614 -11.30 -22.32 14.50
CA ARG A 614 -12.58 -21.87 15.06
C ARG A 614 -12.35 -20.98 16.27
N GLY A 615 -13.06 -19.86 16.31
CA GLY A 615 -12.78 -18.70 17.15
C GLY A 615 -12.37 -17.47 16.34
N LEU A 616 -11.93 -17.61 15.08
CA LEU A 616 -11.52 -16.49 14.21
C LEU A 616 -12.58 -16.07 13.20
N GLU A 617 -13.82 -16.55 13.34
CA GLU A 617 -14.86 -16.45 12.31
C GLU A 617 -15.19 -14.99 11.94
N ASN A 618 -14.94 -14.03 12.83
CA ASN A 618 -15.23 -12.62 12.57
C ASN A 618 -14.07 -11.82 11.97
N LEU A 619 -12.93 -12.47 11.70
CA LEU A 619 -11.77 -11.83 11.07
C LEU A 619 -12.02 -11.65 9.57
N LYS A 620 -12.10 -10.38 9.12
CA LYS A 620 -12.43 -10.04 7.72
C LYS A 620 -11.23 -9.67 6.86
N THR A 621 -10.24 -9.01 7.46
CA THR A 621 -9.09 -8.41 6.74
C THR A 621 -7.84 -8.41 7.59
N LEU A 622 -6.67 -8.56 6.93
CA LEU A 622 -5.35 -8.33 7.51
C LEU A 622 -4.68 -7.16 6.78
N ASN A 623 -4.78 -5.94 7.32
CA ASN A 623 -4.39 -4.71 6.61
C ASN A 623 -3.89 -3.55 7.49
N LYS A 624 -3.59 -3.76 8.78
CA LYS A 624 -3.25 -2.67 9.72
C LYS A 624 -1.86 -2.75 10.37
N SER A 625 -1.01 -3.70 9.98
CA SER A 625 0.33 -3.78 10.57
C SER A 625 1.35 -2.91 9.83
N LYS A 626 2.36 -2.42 10.56
CA LYS A 626 3.66 -1.98 9.99
C LYS A 626 4.28 -3.01 9.05
N PHE A 627 3.95 -4.28 9.23
CA PHE A 627 4.40 -5.41 8.41
C PHE A 627 3.42 -5.77 7.28
N LEU A 628 2.51 -4.86 6.93
CA LEU A 628 1.69 -4.92 5.73
C LEU A 628 0.59 -6.00 5.72
N GLY A 629 0.34 -6.79 6.77
CA GLY A 629 -0.86 -7.64 6.85
C GLY A 629 -0.68 -9.05 6.27
N LYS A 630 0.12 -9.88 6.96
CA LYS A 630 0.44 -11.27 6.60
C LYS A 630 -0.42 -12.29 7.35
N LEU A 631 -0.78 -13.38 6.66
CA LEU A 631 -1.24 -14.63 7.28
C LEU A 631 -0.13 -15.69 7.20
N LEU A 632 0.35 -16.15 8.36
CA LEU A 632 1.33 -17.24 8.47
C LEU A 632 0.73 -18.40 9.25
N ILE A 633 0.64 -19.57 8.61
CA ILE A 633 0.20 -20.82 9.23
C ILE A 633 1.32 -21.84 9.05
N LYS A 634 2.11 -22.05 10.11
CA LYS A 634 3.38 -22.77 10.01
C LYS A 634 3.58 -23.86 11.07
N SER A 635 4.03 -25.03 10.67
CA SER A 635 4.49 -26.08 11.61
C SER A 635 3.41 -26.51 12.62
N ASN A 636 2.13 -26.51 12.23
CA ASN A 636 1.03 -26.93 13.10
C ASN A 636 0.72 -28.41 12.84
N ARG A 637 1.33 -29.28 13.66
CA ARG A 637 1.34 -30.74 13.45
C ARG A 637 -0.05 -31.35 13.32
N ASP A 638 -0.97 -30.92 14.18
CA ASP A 638 -2.30 -31.51 14.31
C ASP A 638 -3.39 -30.69 13.59
N LEU A 639 -3.00 -29.66 12.82
CA LEU A 639 -3.94 -28.78 12.12
C LEU A 639 -4.53 -29.52 10.90
N GLU A 640 -5.80 -29.88 11.01
CA GLU A 640 -6.55 -30.65 10.01
C GLU A 640 -7.29 -29.74 9.01
N SER A 641 -7.67 -28.53 9.44
CA SER A 641 -8.43 -27.59 8.59
C SER A 641 -8.18 -26.11 8.95
N LEU A 642 -8.49 -25.22 8.00
CA LEU A 642 -8.50 -23.77 8.22
C LEU A 642 -9.89 -23.23 8.63
N GLU A 643 -10.80 -24.10 9.06
CA GLU A 643 -12.15 -23.72 9.49
C GLU A 643 -12.07 -22.67 10.60
N GLY A 644 -12.81 -21.58 10.47
CA GLY A 644 -12.72 -20.37 11.29
C GLY A 644 -12.22 -19.14 10.52
N LEU A 645 -11.70 -19.28 9.30
CA LEU A 645 -11.27 -18.14 8.46
C LEU A 645 -12.26 -17.77 7.35
N GLU A 646 -13.49 -18.29 7.38
CA GLU A 646 -14.43 -18.23 6.26
C GLU A 646 -14.79 -16.81 5.85
N ASN A 647 -14.69 -15.83 6.75
CA ASN A 647 -15.01 -14.43 6.46
C ASN A 647 -13.79 -13.60 6.02
N LEU A 648 -12.60 -14.20 5.95
CA LEU A 648 -11.39 -13.52 5.50
C LEU A 648 -11.45 -13.31 3.98
N THR A 649 -11.50 -12.05 3.57
CA THR A 649 -11.64 -11.68 2.14
C THR A 649 -10.39 -11.05 1.55
N TYR A 650 -9.48 -10.55 2.38
CA TYR A 650 -8.37 -9.71 1.97
C TYR A 650 -7.13 -9.87 2.85
N ILE A 651 -5.98 -10.13 2.21
CA ILE A 651 -4.65 -10.16 2.82
C ILE A 651 -3.78 -9.13 2.09
N ASN A 652 -3.28 -8.12 2.82
CA ASN A 652 -2.52 -7.04 2.20
C ASN A 652 -1.06 -7.41 1.88
N TRP A 653 -0.50 -8.46 2.48
CA TRP A 653 0.87 -8.91 2.19
C TRP A 653 0.92 -10.35 1.66
N TYR A 654 1.49 -11.28 2.43
CA TYR A 654 1.63 -12.69 2.03
C TYR A 654 0.63 -13.59 2.72
N LEU A 655 0.19 -14.62 1.98
CA LEU A 655 -0.36 -15.85 2.52
C LEU A 655 0.74 -16.91 2.53
N ILE A 656 1.13 -17.40 3.71
CA ILE A 656 2.12 -18.46 3.85
C ILE A 656 1.51 -19.64 4.63
N ILE A 657 1.46 -20.81 4.00
CA ILE A 657 1.01 -22.07 4.61
C ILE A 657 2.14 -23.09 4.45
N GLU A 658 2.81 -23.40 5.56
CA GLU A 658 4.06 -24.17 5.56
C GLU A 658 4.04 -25.29 6.61
N SER A 659 4.48 -26.50 6.25
CA SER A 659 4.72 -27.57 7.22
C SER A 659 3.49 -27.93 8.09
N ASN A 660 2.29 -28.01 7.50
CA ASN A 660 1.07 -28.47 8.19
C ASN A 660 0.69 -29.88 7.68
N PRO A 661 1.25 -30.96 8.24
CA PRO A 661 1.27 -32.28 7.60
C PRO A 661 -0.09 -32.95 7.50
N LEU A 662 -1.11 -32.53 8.27
CA LEU A 662 -2.47 -33.09 8.22
C LEU A 662 -3.47 -32.22 7.44
N LEU A 663 -3.04 -31.05 6.94
CA LEU A 663 -3.93 -30.14 6.24
C LEU A 663 -4.24 -30.66 4.83
N LEU A 664 -5.53 -30.93 4.55
CA LEU A 664 -5.96 -31.55 3.28
C LEU A 664 -6.22 -30.54 2.15
N ASN A 665 -6.69 -29.34 2.51
CA ASN A 665 -7.04 -28.22 1.63
C ASN A 665 -7.21 -26.93 2.45
N PHE A 666 -7.68 -25.86 1.82
CA PHE A 666 -7.82 -24.52 2.40
C PHE A 666 -9.28 -24.04 2.47
N SER A 667 -10.27 -24.92 2.65
CA SER A 667 -11.70 -24.56 2.55
C SER A 667 -12.13 -23.35 3.39
N GLY A 668 -11.48 -23.14 4.54
CA GLY A 668 -11.67 -21.95 5.38
C GLY A 668 -11.32 -20.62 4.72
N LEU A 669 -10.57 -20.61 3.61
CA LEU A 669 -10.21 -19.40 2.86
C LEU A 669 -11.14 -19.15 1.65
N SER A 670 -12.27 -19.87 1.54
CA SER A 670 -13.13 -19.84 0.35
C SER A 670 -13.64 -18.46 -0.07
N ASN A 671 -13.69 -17.46 0.82
CA ASN A 671 -14.07 -16.08 0.48
C ASN A 671 -12.89 -15.14 0.23
N LEU A 672 -11.65 -15.62 0.27
CA LEU A 672 -10.45 -14.84 0.01
C LEU A 672 -10.39 -14.46 -1.48
N LYS A 673 -10.31 -13.15 -1.76
CA LYS A 673 -10.33 -12.61 -3.12
C LYS A 673 -9.01 -12.05 -3.58
N ILE A 674 -8.25 -11.46 -2.64
CA ILE A 674 -7.04 -10.71 -2.97
C ILE A 674 -5.93 -11.07 -1.97
N VAL A 675 -4.76 -11.36 -2.53
CA VAL A 675 -3.47 -11.42 -1.83
C VAL A 675 -2.50 -10.52 -2.58
N ASN A 676 -2.13 -9.41 -1.95
CA ASN A 676 -1.49 -8.29 -2.65
C ASN A 676 -0.03 -8.55 -3.05
N GLU A 677 0.71 -9.41 -2.35
CA GLU A 677 2.09 -9.78 -2.73
C GLU A 677 2.19 -11.19 -3.30
N GLY A 678 1.83 -12.20 -2.50
CA GLY A 678 2.16 -13.57 -2.87
C GLY A 678 1.53 -14.64 -2.00
N ILE A 679 1.41 -15.82 -2.60
CA ILE A 679 0.93 -17.04 -1.96
C ILE A 679 2.08 -18.04 -1.97
N SER A 680 2.35 -18.60 -0.80
CA SER A 680 3.45 -19.53 -0.55
C SER A 680 2.92 -20.76 0.17
N ILE A 681 3.01 -21.92 -0.49
CA ILE A 681 2.46 -23.19 -0.01
C ILE A 681 3.58 -24.23 -0.05
N TYR A 682 4.09 -24.61 1.12
CA TYR A 682 5.26 -25.48 1.22
C TYR A 682 5.08 -26.62 2.24
N ASP A 683 5.63 -27.80 1.93
CA ASP A 683 5.79 -28.90 2.90
C ASP A 683 4.48 -29.37 3.57
N ASN A 684 3.35 -29.32 2.86
CA ASN A 684 2.06 -29.82 3.40
C ASN A 684 1.79 -31.23 2.87
N ALA A 685 2.36 -32.23 3.55
CA ALA A 685 2.42 -33.62 3.07
C ALA A 685 1.07 -34.27 2.71
N SER A 686 -0.04 -33.86 3.35
CA SER A 686 -1.39 -34.39 3.07
C SER A 686 -2.24 -33.49 2.15
N LEU A 687 -1.70 -32.37 1.67
CA LEU A 687 -2.43 -31.44 0.81
C LEU A 687 -2.72 -32.10 -0.54
N THR A 688 -3.99 -32.16 -0.92
CA THR A 688 -4.44 -32.80 -2.17
C THR A 688 -5.03 -31.82 -3.17
N SER A 689 -5.54 -30.68 -2.70
CA SER A 689 -6.14 -29.64 -3.54
C SER A 689 -5.96 -28.26 -2.91
N LEU A 690 -6.11 -27.22 -3.72
CA LEU A 690 -6.10 -25.81 -3.29
C LEU A 690 -7.50 -25.27 -3.01
N ASN A 691 -8.48 -26.16 -2.75
CA ASN A 691 -9.86 -25.75 -2.47
C ASN A 691 -9.86 -24.73 -1.33
N GLY A 692 -10.46 -23.57 -1.58
CA GLY A 692 -10.31 -22.37 -0.74
C GLY A 692 -9.83 -21.17 -1.54
N LEU A 693 -8.97 -21.37 -2.55
CA LEU A 693 -8.41 -20.27 -3.35
C LEU A 693 -9.24 -19.92 -4.60
N ASN A 694 -10.44 -20.49 -4.72
CA ASN A 694 -11.34 -20.41 -5.88
C ASN A 694 -11.75 -19.00 -6.30
N ASN A 695 -11.61 -18.01 -5.41
CA ASN A 695 -12.08 -16.64 -5.61
C ASN A 695 -10.93 -15.64 -5.86
N ILE A 696 -9.68 -16.12 -5.98
CA ILE A 696 -8.52 -15.26 -6.22
C ILE A 696 -8.34 -15.01 -7.71
N THR A 697 -8.56 -13.77 -8.14
CA THR A 697 -8.40 -13.36 -9.55
C THR A 697 -7.00 -12.84 -9.87
N ASN A 698 -6.29 -12.33 -8.87
CA ASN A 698 -5.00 -11.67 -9.01
C ASN A 698 -4.11 -11.96 -7.78
N ILE A 699 -2.82 -12.21 -8.02
CA ILE A 699 -1.78 -12.23 -6.99
C ILE A 699 -0.73 -11.19 -7.41
N GLY A 700 -0.41 -10.25 -6.52
CA GLY A 700 0.37 -9.07 -6.88
C GLY A 700 -0.50 -7.86 -7.27
N THR A 701 0.02 -6.66 -7.07
CA THR A 701 -0.62 -5.41 -7.54
C THR A 701 -0.08 -5.01 -8.91
N THR A 702 -0.75 -4.16 -9.69
CA THR A 702 -0.17 -3.60 -10.94
C THR A 702 0.75 -2.40 -10.69
N ASP A 703 0.99 -2.03 -9.43
CA ASP A 703 1.88 -0.92 -9.07
C ASP A 703 3.36 -1.33 -9.14
N SER A 704 4.15 -0.59 -9.90
CA SER A 704 5.55 -0.93 -10.23
C SER A 704 6.50 -0.99 -9.03
N TYR A 705 6.11 -0.43 -7.87
CA TYR A 705 6.90 -0.47 -6.64
C TYR A 705 6.88 -1.87 -5.98
N TYR A 706 5.74 -2.55 -6.03
CA TYR A 706 5.52 -3.87 -5.41
C TYR A 706 5.68 -5.05 -6.40
N ASN A 707 5.54 -4.81 -7.71
CA ASN A 707 5.73 -5.77 -8.82
C ASN A 707 7.16 -6.34 -9.00
N LYS A 708 7.99 -6.30 -7.97
CA LYS A 708 9.35 -6.86 -7.98
C LYS A 708 9.54 -7.97 -6.95
N ARG A 709 8.48 -8.36 -6.24
CA ARG A 709 8.51 -9.38 -5.18
C ARG A 709 7.20 -10.16 -5.21
N GLY A 710 7.19 -11.31 -4.53
CA GLY A 710 6.01 -12.17 -4.43
C GLY A 710 5.77 -13.02 -5.68
N GLY A 711 4.62 -13.69 -5.70
CA GLY A 711 4.31 -14.73 -6.69
C GLY A 711 3.40 -15.82 -6.15
N LEU A 712 3.18 -16.83 -6.96
CA LEU A 712 2.55 -18.08 -6.55
C LEU A 712 3.64 -19.16 -6.47
N TYR A 713 3.91 -19.61 -5.26
CA TYR A 713 4.95 -20.58 -4.98
C TYR A 713 4.35 -21.82 -4.32
N ILE A 714 4.44 -22.96 -4.98
CA ILE A 714 3.87 -24.24 -4.55
C ILE A 714 5.01 -25.25 -4.55
N LYS A 715 5.47 -25.67 -3.37
CA LYS A 715 6.60 -26.60 -3.27
C LYS A 715 6.42 -27.73 -2.27
N ASN A 716 7.02 -28.88 -2.55
CA ASN A 716 7.09 -30.01 -1.61
C ASN A 716 5.70 -30.45 -1.10
N ASN A 717 4.67 -30.48 -1.97
CA ASN A 717 3.34 -31.00 -1.63
C ASN A 717 3.09 -32.29 -2.42
N PRO A 718 3.66 -33.43 -2.00
CA PRO A 718 3.76 -34.64 -2.83
C PRO A 718 2.41 -35.29 -3.19
N LEU A 719 1.32 -34.96 -2.50
CA LEU A 719 -0.02 -35.46 -2.80
C LEU A 719 -0.92 -34.45 -3.55
N LEU A 720 -0.42 -33.24 -3.82
CA LEU A 720 -1.16 -32.20 -4.54
C LEU A 720 -1.26 -32.60 -6.01
N ASN A 721 -2.47 -32.86 -6.50
CA ASN A 721 -2.71 -33.32 -7.87
C ASN A 721 -3.69 -32.43 -8.65
N ASP A 722 -4.22 -31.37 -8.01
CA ASP A 722 -5.29 -30.54 -8.56
C ASP A 722 -5.05 -29.05 -8.27
N LEU A 723 -4.93 -28.25 -9.33
CA LEU A 723 -4.83 -26.78 -9.30
C LEU A 723 -6.09 -26.09 -9.81
N THR A 724 -7.17 -26.83 -10.13
CA THR A 724 -8.38 -26.28 -10.76
C THR A 724 -9.07 -25.20 -9.93
N ASN A 725 -8.81 -25.16 -8.63
CA ASN A 725 -9.23 -24.09 -7.73
C ASN A 725 -8.58 -22.72 -8.01
N LEU A 726 -7.69 -22.61 -9.00
CA LEU A 726 -7.10 -21.35 -9.47
C LEU A 726 -7.64 -20.90 -10.84
N ASN A 727 -8.69 -21.55 -11.37
CA ASN A 727 -9.18 -21.35 -12.74
C ASN A 727 -9.56 -19.91 -13.11
N ILE A 728 -9.83 -19.02 -12.17
CA ILE A 728 -10.13 -17.60 -12.44
C ILE A 728 -8.93 -16.66 -12.28
N LEU A 729 -7.75 -17.19 -11.91
CA LEU A 729 -6.52 -16.41 -11.76
C LEU A 729 -6.03 -15.95 -13.14
N THR A 730 -5.95 -14.63 -13.35
CA THR A 730 -5.56 -14.06 -14.65
C THR A 730 -4.18 -13.41 -14.68
N TYR A 731 -3.63 -13.06 -13.53
CA TYR A 731 -2.44 -12.23 -13.41
C TYR A 731 -1.57 -12.61 -12.19
N LEU A 732 -0.27 -12.72 -12.43
CA LEU A 732 0.77 -12.80 -11.40
C LEU A 732 1.72 -11.59 -11.54
N GLY A 733 1.67 -10.66 -10.58
CA GLY A 733 2.62 -9.54 -10.50
C GLY A 733 4.04 -9.96 -10.08
N GLY A 734 4.19 -11.21 -9.65
CA GLY A 734 5.42 -11.82 -9.20
C GLY A 734 5.86 -13.01 -10.07
N GLY A 735 6.52 -13.99 -9.45
CA GLY A 735 6.95 -15.24 -10.09
C GLY A 735 5.90 -16.36 -9.99
N LEU A 736 6.10 -17.41 -10.78
CA LEU A 736 5.42 -18.70 -10.63
C LEU A 736 6.48 -19.76 -10.38
N GLU A 737 6.39 -20.44 -9.24
CA GLU A 737 7.29 -21.52 -8.89
C GLU A 737 6.50 -22.75 -8.48
N ILE A 738 6.71 -23.85 -9.21
CA ILE A 738 6.10 -25.16 -8.95
C ILE A 738 7.23 -26.17 -8.84
N GLU A 739 7.52 -26.61 -7.61
CA GLU A 739 8.70 -27.44 -7.30
C GLU A 739 8.32 -28.68 -6.47
N ASN A 740 8.79 -29.88 -6.84
CA ASN A 740 8.62 -31.07 -5.99
C ASN A 740 7.15 -31.35 -5.58
N ASN A 741 6.23 -31.27 -6.57
CA ASN A 741 4.82 -31.65 -6.41
C ASN A 741 4.49 -32.84 -7.31
N ASP A 742 5.16 -33.97 -7.05
CA ASP A 742 5.17 -35.14 -7.94
C ASP A 742 3.80 -35.66 -8.35
N ALA A 743 2.73 -35.47 -7.59
CA ALA A 743 1.40 -35.92 -7.99
C ALA A 743 0.74 -35.07 -9.11
N LEU A 744 1.30 -33.90 -9.44
CA LEU A 744 0.84 -33.08 -10.57
C LEU A 744 1.21 -33.73 -11.90
N THR A 745 0.20 -34.05 -12.71
CA THR A 745 0.39 -34.55 -14.08
C THR A 745 0.28 -33.47 -15.15
N ASN A 746 -0.34 -32.35 -14.78
CA ASN A 746 -0.59 -31.16 -15.60
C ASN A 746 -0.83 -29.96 -14.67
N LEU A 747 -0.93 -28.76 -15.25
CA LEU A 747 -1.16 -27.51 -14.52
C LEU A 747 -2.58 -26.96 -14.66
N ASN A 748 -3.57 -27.83 -14.95
CA ASN A 748 -4.94 -27.40 -15.19
C ASN A 748 -5.48 -26.61 -14.00
N GLY A 749 -6.06 -25.46 -14.31
CA GLY A 749 -6.42 -24.45 -13.31
C GLY A 749 -5.68 -23.14 -13.51
N LEU A 750 -4.55 -23.12 -14.21
CA LEU A 750 -3.86 -21.87 -14.53
C LEU A 750 -4.20 -21.31 -15.93
N ASN A 751 -5.22 -21.87 -16.61
CA ASN A 751 -5.45 -21.65 -18.04
C ASN A 751 -5.76 -20.20 -18.41
N ASN A 752 -6.27 -19.42 -17.45
CA ASN A 752 -6.62 -18.02 -17.64
C ASN A 752 -5.48 -17.06 -17.29
N LEU A 753 -4.35 -17.58 -16.79
CA LEU A 753 -3.17 -16.78 -16.47
C LEU A 753 -2.53 -16.30 -17.77
N THR A 754 -2.38 -14.98 -17.90
CA THR A 754 -1.88 -14.35 -19.15
C THR A 754 -0.48 -13.75 -19.03
N HIS A 755 -0.07 -13.39 -17.81
CA HIS A 755 1.16 -12.65 -17.51
C HIS A 755 1.88 -13.24 -16.31
N ILE A 756 3.20 -13.41 -16.44
CA ILE A 756 4.13 -13.66 -15.33
C ILE A 756 5.25 -12.61 -15.45
N ILE A 757 5.39 -11.77 -14.43
CA ILE A 757 6.29 -10.61 -14.47
C ILE A 757 7.72 -10.97 -14.06
N LEU A 758 7.88 -11.87 -13.09
CA LEU A 758 9.19 -12.39 -12.67
C LEU A 758 9.42 -13.77 -13.26
N ASN A 759 10.12 -14.64 -12.52
CA ASN A 759 10.57 -15.93 -13.02
C ASN A 759 9.43 -16.94 -13.12
N LEU A 760 9.58 -17.88 -14.07
CA LEU A 760 8.79 -19.08 -14.19
C LEU A 760 9.70 -20.29 -13.98
N ASP A 761 9.55 -20.90 -12.81
CA ASP A 761 10.36 -22.03 -12.39
C ASP A 761 9.46 -23.26 -12.22
N ILE A 762 9.69 -24.29 -13.05
CA ILE A 762 8.99 -25.57 -12.96
C ILE A 762 10.05 -26.66 -12.81
N VAL A 763 10.22 -27.14 -11.58
CA VAL A 763 11.38 -27.92 -11.17
C VAL A 763 10.95 -29.18 -10.41
N ASP A 764 11.61 -30.31 -10.62
CA ASP A 764 11.38 -31.53 -9.81
C ASP A 764 9.90 -31.98 -9.74
N ASN A 765 9.10 -31.87 -10.81
CA ASN A 765 7.72 -32.41 -10.81
C ASN A 765 7.66 -33.67 -11.67
N ASP A 766 8.02 -34.82 -11.09
CA ASP A 766 8.35 -36.02 -11.85
C ASP A 766 7.22 -36.53 -12.76
N ASN A 767 5.95 -36.41 -12.37
CA ASN A 767 4.82 -36.88 -13.19
C ASN A 767 4.24 -35.83 -14.15
N LEU A 768 4.78 -34.61 -14.18
CA LEU A 768 4.28 -33.54 -15.05
C LEU A 768 4.60 -33.88 -16.52
N GLN A 769 3.57 -33.93 -17.37
CA GLN A 769 3.74 -34.37 -18.78
C GLN A 769 3.81 -33.22 -19.79
N ASN A 770 3.20 -32.07 -19.47
CA ASN A 770 3.11 -30.88 -20.31
C ASN A 770 2.62 -29.68 -19.48
N PHE A 771 2.52 -28.52 -20.12
CA PHE A 771 2.08 -27.26 -19.54
C PHE A 771 0.68 -26.83 -19.96
N VAL A 772 -0.22 -27.71 -20.44
CA VAL A 772 -1.54 -27.32 -21.03
C VAL A 772 -2.32 -26.31 -20.17
N GLY A 773 -2.17 -26.42 -18.86
CA GLY A 773 -2.66 -25.47 -17.87
C GLY A 773 -2.18 -24.03 -18.00
N LEU A 774 -1.17 -23.72 -18.80
CA LEU A 774 -0.58 -22.40 -19.02
C LEU A 774 -0.88 -21.84 -20.43
N SER A 775 -1.82 -22.43 -21.15
CA SER A 775 -2.20 -22.04 -22.52
C SER A 775 -2.62 -20.57 -22.70
N GLY A 776 -3.01 -19.89 -21.62
CA GLY A 776 -3.33 -18.45 -21.61
C GLY A 776 -2.11 -17.52 -21.64
N ILE A 777 -0.89 -18.02 -21.36
CA ILE A 777 0.29 -17.17 -21.21
C ILE A 777 0.67 -16.54 -22.54
N THR A 778 0.79 -15.21 -22.53
CA THR A 778 1.24 -14.40 -23.68
C THR A 778 2.48 -13.58 -23.35
N TYR A 779 2.81 -13.43 -22.06
CA TYR A 779 3.87 -12.57 -21.59
C TYR A 779 4.68 -13.20 -20.45
N LEU A 780 5.96 -13.45 -20.72
CA LEU A 780 6.96 -13.95 -19.78
C LEU A 780 8.13 -12.96 -19.74
N ASN A 781 8.32 -12.28 -18.60
CA ASN A 781 9.36 -11.25 -18.48
C ASN A 781 10.63 -11.70 -17.74
N GLY A 782 10.50 -12.54 -16.70
CA GLY A 782 11.64 -13.06 -15.96
C GLY A 782 12.29 -14.28 -16.62
N GLU A 783 13.18 -14.90 -15.85
CA GLU A 783 13.88 -16.12 -16.26
C GLU A 783 12.92 -17.30 -16.31
N VAL A 784 13.19 -18.26 -17.21
CA VAL A 784 12.42 -19.49 -17.31
C VAL A 784 13.35 -20.67 -17.04
N LEU A 785 13.07 -21.41 -15.97
CA LEU A 785 13.79 -22.62 -15.60
C LEU A 785 12.85 -23.83 -15.64
N ILE A 786 13.14 -24.76 -16.55
CA ILE A 786 12.46 -26.05 -16.64
C ILE A 786 13.49 -27.14 -16.36
N ASP A 787 13.51 -27.65 -15.12
CA ASP A 787 14.55 -28.55 -14.63
C ASP A 787 13.96 -29.83 -14.02
N ASN A 788 14.53 -30.98 -14.34
CA ASN A 788 14.24 -32.26 -13.69
C ASN A 788 12.74 -32.63 -13.62
N ASN A 789 11.97 -32.38 -14.69
CA ASN A 789 10.60 -32.89 -14.82
C ASN A 789 10.62 -34.18 -15.65
N LEU A 790 10.85 -35.32 -14.98
CA LEU A 790 11.25 -36.57 -15.66
C LEU A 790 10.27 -37.07 -16.72
N ASN A 791 8.95 -36.86 -16.56
CA ASN A 791 7.93 -37.27 -17.52
C ASN A 791 7.47 -36.16 -18.48
N LEU A 792 8.12 -34.99 -18.50
CA LEU A 792 7.76 -33.89 -19.40
C LEU A 792 8.06 -34.28 -20.84
N ILE A 793 7.04 -34.31 -21.71
CA ILE A 793 7.18 -34.82 -23.09
C ILE A 793 7.44 -33.68 -24.09
N ASN A 794 6.77 -32.54 -23.89
CA ASN A 794 6.80 -31.36 -24.76
C ASN A 794 6.34 -30.10 -24.02
N PHE A 795 6.25 -28.98 -24.75
CA PHE A 795 5.88 -27.66 -24.26
C PHE A 795 4.42 -27.28 -24.56
N LYS A 796 3.54 -28.26 -24.83
CA LYS A 796 2.10 -28.00 -24.99
C LYS A 796 1.58 -27.21 -23.80
N GLY A 797 0.83 -26.16 -24.06
CA GLY A 797 0.48 -25.11 -23.12
C GLY A 797 1.20 -23.79 -23.32
N PHE A 798 2.27 -23.70 -24.13
CA PHE A 798 2.93 -22.42 -24.46
C PHE A 798 2.60 -21.91 -25.87
N GLU A 799 1.48 -22.36 -26.47
CA GLU A 799 1.12 -22.09 -27.87
C GLU A 799 0.92 -20.60 -28.19
N ASN A 800 0.81 -19.76 -27.16
CA ASN A 800 0.63 -18.32 -27.26
C ASN A 800 1.88 -17.51 -26.89
N VAL A 801 2.97 -18.16 -26.47
CA VAL A 801 4.23 -17.49 -26.16
C VAL A 801 4.95 -17.13 -27.45
N THR A 802 5.11 -15.82 -27.71
CA THR A 802 5.79 -15.31 -28.91
C THR A 802 7.26 -14.96 -28.68
N ALA A 803 7.64 -14.71 -27.43
CA ALA A 803 9.01 -14.39 -27.04
C ALA A 803 9.27 -14.69 -25.57
N PHE A 804 10.51 -15.08 -25.28
CA PHE A 804 11.06 -15.12 -23.92
C PHE A 804 11.94 -13.89 -23.72
N ASN A 805 11.63 -13.06 -22.72
CA ASN A 805 12.32 -11.77 -22.56
C ASN A 805 13.61 -11.86 -21.73
N ASN A 806 13.94 -13.02 -21.18
CA ASN A 806 15.13 -13.24 -20.35
C ASN A 806 15.70 -14.66 -20.55
N LEU A 807 16.63 -15.08 -19.69
CA LEU A 807 17.30 -16.38 -19.73
C LEU A 807 16.28 -17.53 -19.75
N VAL A 808 16.48 -18.49 -20.66
CA VAL A 808 15.72 -19.74 -20.74
C VAL A 808 16.67 -20.90 -20.52
N THR A 809 16.42 -21.71 -19.49
CA THR A 809 17.19 -22.91 -19.16
C THR A 809 16.27 -24.12 -19.12
N ILE A 810 16.59 -25.13 -19.93
CA ILE A 810 15.83 -26.37 -20.05
C ILE A 810 16.80 -27.53 -19.84
N LYS A 811 16.70 -28.21 -18.69
CA LYS A 811 17.66 -29.27 -18.38
C LYS A 811 17.09 -30.44 -17.59
N ASN A 812 17.73 -31.59 -17.68
CA ASN A 812 17.36 -32.81 -16.95
C ASN A 812 15.91 -33.31 -17.18
N ASN A 813 15.24 -32.96 -18.28
CA ASN A 813 13.88 -33.42 -18.55
C ASN A 813 13.93 -34.75 -19.32
N GLY A 814 13.88 -35.86 -18.58
CA GLY A 814 14.21 -37.20 -19.05
C GLY A 814 13.32 -37.78 -20.15
N ALA A 815 12.10 -37.28 -20.33
CA ALA A 815 11.15 -37.72 -21.37
C ALA A 815 10.91 -36.69 -22.48
N LEU A 816 11.61 -35.54 -22.44
CA LEU A 816 11.41 -34.44 -23.37
C LEU A 816 11.85 -34.90 -24.77
N LYS A 817 10.95 -34.84 -25.75
CA LYS A 817 11.25 -35.30 -27.13
C LYS A 817 11.52 -34.17 -28.11
N ASN A 818 10.82 -33.05 -27.92
CA ASN A 818 10.86 -31.86 -28.77
C ASN A 818 10.21 -30.68 -28.04
N PHE A 819 10.04 -29.56 -28.74
CA PHE A 819 9.47 -28.31 -28.21
C PHE A 819 8.07 -28.02 -28.79
N GLU A 820 7.30 -29.05 -29.17
CA GLU A 820 5.89 -28.91 -29.60
C GLU A 820 5.13 -28.10 -28.54
N GLY A 821 4.41 -27.06 -28.96
CA GLY A 821 3.82 -26.02 -28.12
C GLY A 821 4.52 -24.66 -28.21
N LEU A 822 5.75 -24.58 -28.75
CA LEU A 822 6.48 -23.30 -28.93
C LEU A 822 6.38 -22.71 -30.35
N GLU A 823 5.39 -23.10 -31.15
CA GLU A 823 5.32 -22.80 -32.60
C GLU A 823 5.31 -21.30 -32.93
N LYS A 824 4.92 -20.45 -31.99
CA LYS A 824 4.89 -18.98 -32.17
C LYS A 824 6.11 -18.26 -31.59
N THR A 825 6.97 -18.95 -30.85
CA THR A 825 8.16 -18.34 -30.25
C THR A 825 9.11 -17.91 -31.36
N SER A 826 9.35 -16.60 -31.44
CA SER A 826 10.15 -15.99 -32.51
C SER A 826 11.46 -15.40 -32.01
N ILE A 827 11.55 -15.08 -30.72
CA ILE A 827 12.70 -14.39 -30.12
C ILE A 827 12.94 -14.94 -28.71
N ILE A 828 14.20 -15.18 -28.38
CA ILE A 828 14.70 -15.29 -27.01
C ILE A 828 15.65 -14.12 -26.80
N LYS A 829 15.35 -13.22 -25.86
CA LYS A 829 16.07 -11.94 -25.69
C LYS A 829 17.35 -12.04 -24.85
N ASN A 830 17.69 -13.23 -24.39
CA ASN A 830 18.88 -13.47 -23.59
C ASN A 830 19.39 -14.89 -23.90
N ASP A 831 20.16 -15.47 -22.99
CA ASP A 831 20.71 -16.80 -23.12
C ASP A 831 19.63 -17.89 -23.24
N PHE A 832 19.90 -18.88 -24.08
CA PHE A 832 19.09 -20.07 -24.27
C PHE A 832 19.95 -21.33 -24.05
N SER A 833 19.71 -22.03 -22.95
CA SER A 833 20.47 -23.21 -22.54
C SER A 833 19.59 -24.46 -22.55
N ILE A 834 20.05 -25.49 -23.26
CA ILE A 834 19.42 -26.81 -23.33
C ILE A 834 20.47 -27.85 -22.95
N ASP A 835 20.31 -28.48 -21.79
CA ASP A 835 21.34 -29.33 -21.20
C ASP A 835 20.77 -30.65 -20.65
N GLN A 836 21.45 -31.78 -20.83
CA GLN A 836 21.11 -33.05 -20.17
C GLN A 836 19.68 -33.58 -20.41
N ASN A 837 19.02 -33.25 -21.53
CA ASN A 837 17.70 -33.79 -21.88
C ASN A 837 17.87 -35.08 -22.70
N GLN A 838 17.87 -36.22 -21.99
CA GLN A 838 18.35 -37.50 -22.52
C GLN A 838 17.60 -38.03 -23.75
N THR A 839 16.31 -37.71 -23.89
CA THR A 839 15.45 -38.19 -25.00
C THR A 839 15.14 -37.14 -26.05
N LEU A 840 15.74 -35.96 -25.97
CA LEU A 840 15.46 -34.86 -26.91
C LEU A 840 15.97 -35.27 -28.30
N GLU A 841 15.07 -35.41 -29.28
CA GLU A 841 15.40 -35.93 -30.61
C GLU A 841 15.71 -34.81 -31.61
N ASN A 842 14.98 -33.68 -31.51
CA ASN A 842 15.06 -32.53 -32.42
C ASN A 842 14.41 -31.29 -31.80
N PHE A 843 14.38 -30.19 -32.56
CA PHE A 843 13.87 -28.88 -32.13
C PHE A 843 12.47 -28.57 -32.68
N SER A 844 11.72 -29.58 -33.14
CA SER A 844 10.35 -29.38 -33.66
C SER A 844 9.51 -28.62 -32.65
N GLY A 845 8.77 -27.62 -33.14
CA GLY A 845 8.06 -26.65 -32.31
C GLY A 845 8.74 -25.28 -32.27
N LEU A 846 10.06 -25.18 -32.42
CA LEU A 846 10.77 -23.88 -32.50
C LEU A 846 10.83 -23.27 -33.92
N ASN A 847 9.94 -23.72 -34.81
CA ASN A 847 9.96 -23.35 -36.23
C ASN A 847 9.86 -21.85 -36.49
N SER A 848 9.37 -21.03 -35.56
CA SER A 848 9.29 -19.58 -35.72
C SER A 848 10.48 -18.81 -35.16
N LEU A 849 11.40 -19.47 -34.44
CA LEU A 849 12.51 -18.83 -33.76
C LEU A 849 13.48 -18.22 -34.77
N LYS A 850 13.70 -16.90 -34.67
CA LYS A 850 14.58 -16.12 -35.57
C LYS A 850 15.82 -15.58 -34.88
N LEU A 851 15.71 -15.27 -33.60
CA LEU A 851 16.76 -14.56 -32.87
C LEU A 851 16.93 -15.15 -31.47
N VAL A 852 18.19 -15.42 -31.12
CA VAL A 852 18.66 -15.52 -29.74
C VAL A 852 19.57 -14.31 -29.48
N ASP A 853 19.12 -13.37 -28.67
CA ASP A 853 19.82 -12.10 -28.38
C ASP A 853 20.93 -12.25 -27.31
N GLY A 854 21.28 -13.49 -26.97
CA GLY A 854 22.37 -13.86 -26.06
C GLY A 854 23.09 -15.11 -26.53
N LYS A 855 23.61 -15.89 -25.59
CA LYS A 855 24.29 -17.17 -25.84
C LYS A 855 23.29 -18.30 -26.06
N MET A 856 23.50 -19.10 -27.09
CA MET A 856 22.78 -20.37 -27.29
C MET A 856 23.69 -21.55 -26.95
N SER A 857 23.23 -22.47 -26.10
CA SER A 857 23.98 -23.66 -25.69
C SER A 857 23.13 -24.93 -25.81
N ILE A 858 23.62 -25.91 -26.54
CA ILE A 858 23.03 -27.24 -26.72
C ILE A 858 24.06 -28.26 -26.22
N LEU A 859 23.89 -28.72 -24.97
CA LEU A 859 24.91 -29.45 -24.24
C LEU A 859 24.38 -30.81 -23.75
N ASN A 860 25.19 -31.87 -23.87
CA ASN A 860 24.91 -33.17 -23.24
C ASN A 860 23.51 -33.75 -23.53
N ASN A 861 22.99 -33.61 -24.75
CA ASN A 861 21.70 -34.19 -25.16
C ASN A 861 21.97 -35.34 -26.17
N PRO A 862 22.25 -36.56 -25.68
CA PRO A 862 22.81 -37.63 -26.51
C PRO A 862 21.85 -38.19 -27.56
N SER A 863 20.54 -37.92 -27.48
CA SER A 863 19.54 -38.41 -28.44
C SER A 863 19.22 -37.43 -29.58
N ILE A 864 19.81 -36.24 -29.61
CA ILE A 864 19.55 -35.27 -30.70
C ILE A 864 20.11 -35.86 -31.99
N ILE A 865 19.26 -36.05 -33.00
CA ILE A 865 19.66 -36.60 -34.31
C ILE A 865 19.97 -35.47 -35.30
N ASN A 866 19.19 -34.39 -35.23
CA ASN A 866 19.32 -33.22 -36.08
C ASN A 866 18.80 -31.96 -35.37
N LEU A 867 18.97 -30.81 -36.00
CA LEU A 867 18.48 -29.52 -35.50
C LEU A 867 17.16 -29.08 -36.16
N ASP A 868 16.38 -30.03 -36.71
CA ASP A 868 15.10 -29.73 -37.37
C ASP A 868 14.19 -28.96 -36.41
N GLY A 869 13.61 -27.87 -36.90
CA GLY A 869 12.86 -26.92 -36.08
C GLY A 869 13.55 -25.58 -35.92
N LEU A 870 14.88 -25.50 -36.09
CA LEU A 870 15.63 -24.23 -36.06
C LEU A 870 15.73 -23.54 -37.43
N ASN A 871 14.98 -24.01 -38.44
CA ASN A 871 15.11 -23.62 -39.85
C ASN A 871 14.89 -22.12 -40.15
N ASN A 872 14.38 -21.36 -39.18
CA ASN A 872 14.17 -19.92 -39.28
C ASN A 872 15.12 -19.10 -38.41
N LEU A 873 16.04 -19.74 -37.67
CA LEU A 873 17.01 -19.05 -36.82
C LEU A 873 18.00 -18.29 -37.72
N GLU A 874 18.04 -16.98 -37.56
CA GLU A 874 18.83 -16.08 -38.40
C GLU A 874 20.07 -15.58 -37.66
N ILE A 875 19.94 -15.27 -36.36
CA ILE A 875 20.96 -14.55 -35.59
C ILE A 875 21.10 -15.13 -34.17
N ILE A 876 22.37 -15.27 -33.74
CA ILE A 876 22.76 -15.46 -32.34
C ILE A 876 23.73 -14.32 -31.96
N ASN A 877 23.34 -13.48 -31.00
CA ASN A 877 24.07 -12.24 -30.68
C ASN A 877 25.27 -12.40 -29.73
N ASP A 878 25.56 -13.61 -29.27
CA ASP A 878 26.78 -13.90 -28.50
C ASP A 878 27.44 -15.23 -28.91
N GLU A 879 27.55 -16.20 -28.01
CA GLU A 879 28.17 -17.50 -28.28
C GLU A 879 27.15 -18.54 -28.73
N PHE A 880 27.51 -19.40 -29.68
CA PHE A 880 26.78 -20.63 -29.99
C PHE A 880 27.64 -21.85 -29.66
N ASN A 881 27.22 -22.63 -28.67
CA ASN A 881 27.93 -23.83 -28.22
C ASN A 881 27.09 -25.10 -28.44
N ILE A 882 27.60 -26.02 -29.25
CA ILE A 882 27.02 -27.35 -29.49
C ILE A 882 28.02 -28.38 -29.00
N GLN A 883 27.73 -29.05 -27.88
CA GLN A 883 28.69 -29.92 -27.24
C GLN A 883 28.11 -31.21 -26.66
N ASN A 884 28.83 -32.33 -26.80
CA ASN A 884 28.47 -33.64 -26.23
C ASN A 884 27.07 -34.13 -26.67
N ASN A 885 26.72 -33.95 -27.95
CA ASN A 885 25.48 -34.47 -28.54
C ASN A 885 25.83 -35.59 -29.54
N ASP A 886 26.23 -36.75 -29.02
CA ASP A 886 26.91 -37.79 -29.80
C ASP A 886 26.09 -38.36 -30.97
N SER A 887 24.76 -38.33 -30.92
CA SER A 887 23.89 -38.80 -32.01
C SER A 887 23.63 -37.75 -33.10
N LEU A 888 24.14 -36.52 -32.95
CA LEU A 888 23.86 -35.42 -33.88
C LEU A 888 24.54 -35.70 -35.23
N LEU A 889 23.76 -35.93 -36.28
CA LEU A 889 24.27 -36.29 -37.61
C LEU A 889 24.47 -35.10 -38.54
N SER A 890 23.64 -34.05 -38.39
CA SER A 890 23.58 -32.92 -39.32
C SER A 890 23.16 -31.61 -38.62
N LEU A 891 23.60 -30.48 -39.18
CA LEU A 891 23.21 -29.13 -38.79
C LEU A 891 22.20 -28.48 -39.75
N ASP A 892 21.58 -29.22 -40.68
CA ASP A 892 20.69 -28.69 -41.74
C ASP A 892 19.57 -27.76 -41.22
N GLY A 893 19.14 -27.97 -39.98
CA GLY A 893 18.21 -27.10 -39.27
C GLY A 893 18.68 -25.64 -39.13
N LEU A 894 19.95 -25.33 -39.39
CA LEU A 894 20.52 -23.98 -39.28
C LEU A 894 20.62 -23.23 -40.61
N SER A 895 19.98 -23.73 -41.68
CA SER A 895 20.11 -23.21 -43.06
C SER A 895 19.77 -21.73 -43.31
N LYS A 896 19.29 -20.98 -42.30
CA LYS A 896 19.10 -19.51 -42.36
C LYS A 896 20.00 -18.73 -41.40
N LEU A 897 20.78 -19.41 -40.58
CA LEU A 897 21.68 -18.80 -39.61
C LEU A 897 22.77 -18.07 -40.39
N ASN A 898 22.76 -16.74 -40.31
CA ASN A 898 23.63 -15.89 -41.10
C ASN A 898 24.65 -15.14 -40.23
N THR A 899 24.36 -14.93 -38.95
CA THR A 899 25.21 -14.17 -38.04
C THR A 899 25.33 -14.87 -36.68
N ILE A 900 26.58 -15.04 -36.24
CA ILE A 900 26.96 -15.29 -34.85
C ILE A 900 27.89 -14.15 -34.46
N TYR A 901 27.86 -13.60 -33.26
CA TYR A 901 28.77 -12.51 -32.90
C TYR A 901 30.09 -13.02 -32.30
N ASN A 902 30.08 -13.68 -31.15
CA ASN A 902 31.32 -13.85 -30.39
C ASN A 902 32.08 -15.15 -30.70
N LEU A 903 31.40 -16.29 -30.63
CA LEU A 903 32.03 -17.61 -30.66
C LEU A 903 31.09 -18.63 -31.30
N LEU A 904 31.59 -19.40 -32.26
CA LEU A 904 30.99 -20.69 -32.63
C LEU A 904 31.86 -21.83 -32.10
N ALA A 905 31.26 -22.67 -31.27
CA ALA A 905 31.90 -23.84 -30.68
C ALA A 905 31.09 -25.11 -31.01
N ILE A 906 31.73 -26.08 -31.68
CA ILE A 906 31.17 -27.40 -31.97
C ILE A 906 32.14 -28.44 -31.43
N ARG A 907 31.82 -29.06 -30.30
CA ARG A 907 32.77 -29.91 -29.57
C ARG A 907 32.20 -31.28 -29.23
N ASN A 908 32.95 -32.36 -29.45
CA ASN A 908 32.56 -33.70 -29.02
C ASN A 908 31.13 -34.08 -29.48
N ASN A 909 30.80 -33.90 -30.76
CA ASN A 909 29.57 -34.41 -31.35
C ASN A 909 29.96 -35.53 -32.32
N ASP A 910 30.20 -36.73 -31.78
CA ASP A 910 30.89 -37.80 -32.50
C ASP A 910 30.17 -38.29 -33.75
N GLY A 911 28.84 -38.22 -33.81
CA GLY A 911 28.03 -38.58 -34.97
C GLY A 911 28.02 -37.56 -36.11
N LEU A 912 28.53 -36.34 -35.90
CA LEU A 912 28.39 -35.24 -36.85
C LEU A 912 29.27 -35.48 -38.08
N LEU A 913 28.67 -35.56 -39.28
CA LEU A 913 29.38 -35.92 -40.51
C LEU A 913 29.91 -34.71 -41.29
N SER A 914 29.15 -33.62 -41.28
CA SER A 914 29.43 -32.40 -42.06
C SER A 914 28.94 -31.15 -41.33
N LEU A 915 29.46 -29.98 -41.72
CA LEU A 915 28.94 -28.68 -41.29
C LEU A 915 27.81 -28.13 -42.18
N ASN A 916 27.19 -28.97 -43.02
CA ASN A 916 26.05 -28.59 -43.85
C ASN A 916 24.90 -28.05 -42.98
N GLY A 917 24.20 -27.04 -43.49
CA GLY A 917 23.30 -26.17 -42.74
C GLY A 917 23.92 -24.82 -42.34
N LEU A 918 25.24 -24.67 -42.39
CA LEU A 918 25.93 -23.38 -42.12
C LEU A 918 26.28 -22.59 -43.39
N GLU A 919 25.73 -22.93 -44.55
CA GLU A 919 26.07 -22.33 -45.85
C GLU A 919 25.69 -20.85 -45.94
N THR A 920 24.76 -20.39 -45.10
CA THR A 920 24.34 -18.98 -45.03
C THR A 920 25.14 -18.17 -44.03
N LEU A 921 25.94 -18.81 -43.18
CA LEU A 921 26.71 -18.13 -42.14
C LEU A 921 27.75 -17.24 -42.82
N ARG A 922 27.62 -15.92 -42.65
CA ARG A 922 28.46 -14.93 -43.34
C ARG A 922 29.69 -14.54 -42.55
N GLU A 923 29.52 -14.40 -41.25
CA GLU A 923 30.55 -13.89 -40.37
C GLU A 923 30.27 -14.30 -38.91
N ILE A 924 31.37 -14.45 -38.17
CA ILE A 924 31.38 -14.47 -36.71
C ILE A 924 31.91 -13.08 -36.29
N LYS A 925 31.07 -12.23 -35.67
CA LYS A 925 31.30 -10.77 -35.44
C LYS A 925 31.60 -10.37 -33.99
N VAL A 926 32.81 -9.97 -33.64
CA VAL A 926 33.07 -9.24 -32.38
C VAL A 926 32.97 -7.73 -32.67
N PRO A 927 32.53 -6.86 -31.73
CA PRO A 927 32.40 -5.42 -31.99
C PRO A 927 33.67 -4.69 -32.52
N VAL A 928 34.83 -5.35 -32.49
CA VAL A 928 36.13 -4.80 -32.94
C VAL A 928 36.97 -5.82 -33.76
N TYR A 929 36.58 -7.10 -33.85
CA TYR A 929 37.36 -8.19 -34.48
C TYR A 929 36.46 -9.27 -35.12
N HIS A 930 37.07 -10.28 -35.78
CA HIS A 930 36.37 -11.52 -36.09
C HIS A 930 36.13 -12.31 -34.79
N GLY A 931 35.07 -13.12 -34.72
CA GLY A 931 34.81 -13.98 -33.57
C GLY A 931 35.51 -15.33 -33.68
N LYS A 932 35.52 -16.06 -32.58
CA LYS A 932 36.31 -17.28 -32.45
C LYS A 932 35.59 -18.49 -33.02
N PHE A 933 36.35 -19.41 -33.62
CA PHE A 933 35.84 -20.64 -34.22
C PHE A 933 36.53 -21.86 -33.61
N PHE A 934 35.78 -22.68 -32.90
CA PHE A 934 36.27 -23.89 -32.25
C PHE A 934 35.48 -25.11 -32.73
N VAL A 935 36.14 -26.01 -33.47
CA VAL A 935 35.54 -27.29 -33.87
C VAL A 935 36.49 -28.39 -33.44
N THR A 936 36.18 -29.08 -32.35
CA THR A 936 37.13 -30.02 -31.76
C THR A 936 36.50 -31.31 -31.26
N GLY A 937 37.15 -32.45 -31.48
CA GLY A 937 36.69 -33.71 -30.90
C GLY A 937 35.47 -34.32 -31.58
N ASN A 938 35.11 -33.89 -32.80
CA ASN A 938 33.99 -34.47 -33.56
C ASN A 938 34.53 -35.58 -34.48
N SER A 939 34.62 -36.81 -33.97
CA SER A 939 35.40 -37.87 -34.63
C SER A 939 34.92 -38.29 -36.03
N SER A 940 33.62 -38.15 -36.33
CA SER A 940 33.08 -38.47 -37.67
C SER A 940 33.04 -37.27 -38.64
N LEU A 941 33.39 -36.07 -38.19
CA LEU A 941 33.26 -34.85 -39.00
C LEU A 941 34.34 -34.79 -40.06
N THR A 942 33.96 -34.94 -41.33
CA THR A 942 34.90 -35.02 -42.47
C THR A 942 34.69 -33.93 -43.53
N ASP A 943 33.59 -33.17 -43.47
CA ASP A 943 33.22 -32.16 -44.47
C ASP A 943 32.96 -30.78 -43.85
N PHE A 944 33.79 -29.80 -44.20
CA PHE A 944 33.73 -28.38 -43.78
C PHE A 944 33.28 -27.46 -44.93
N CYS A 945 32.87 -28.01 -46.08
CA CYS A 945 32.62 -27.24 -47.32
C CYS A 945 31.51 -26.21 -47.19
N ALA A 946 30.58 -26.38 -46.24
CA ALA A 946 29.52 -25.40 -45.95
C ALA A 946 30.08 -23.99 -45.66
N LEU A 947 31.30 -23.88 -45.13
CA LEU A 947 31.90 -22.60 -44.75
C LEU A 947 32.65 -21.88 -45.90
N LEU A 948 32.80 -22.51 -47.07
CA LEU A 948 33.62 -21.97 -48.17
C LEU A 948 33.09 -20.68 -48.80
N ASN A 949 31.77 -20.49 -48.82
CA ASN A 949 31.15 -19.49 -49.70
C ASN A 949 31.09 -18.07 -49.12
N ASN A 950 31.16 -17.91 -47.79
CA ASN A 950 30.91 -16.59 -47.18
C ASN A 950 31.98 -16.07 -46.21
N PHE A 951 32.85 -16.91 -45.63
CA PHE A 951 33.99 -16.40 -44.86
C PHE A 951 34.96 -15.73 -45.84
N THR A 952 35.05 -14.40 -45.80
CA THR A 952 35.78 -13.59 -46.76
C THR A 952 37.24 -14.05 -46.95
N LYS A 953 37.76 -13.95 -48.18
CA LYS A 953 39.11 -14.32 -48.63
C LYS A 953 40.31 -13.70 -47.86
N ASP A 954 40.09 -12.98 -46.77
CA ASP A 954 41.16 -12.40 -45.95
C ASP A 954 41.57 -13.35 -44.82
N ILE A 955 42.36 -14.37 -45.18
CA ILE A 955 42.83 -15.48 -44.32
C ILE A 955 43.73 -14.96 -43.17
N THR A 956 44.23 -13.73 -43.26
CA THR A 956 45.24 -13.18 -42.35
C THR A 956 44.77 -13.08 -40.89
N TYR A 957 43.47 -12.94 -40.65
CA TYR A 957 42.89 -12.79 -39.31
C TYR A 957 42.30 -14.08 -38.71
N LEU A 958 42.04 -15.11 -39.54
CA LEU A 958 41.52 -16.40 -39.05
C LEU A 958 42.58 -17.24 -38.31
N THR A 959 43.87 -16.94 -38.48
CA THR A 959 44.94 -17.81 -37.95
C THR A 959 45.14 -17.76 -36.42
N THR A 960 44.67 -16.70 -35.73
CA THR A 960 44.79 -16.60 -34.25
C THR A 960 43.56 -17.08 -33.49
N GLU A 961 42.41 -17.24 -34.16
CA GLU A 961 41.11 -17.50 -33.52
C GLU A 961 40.37 -18.70 -34.14
N TYR A 962 41.09 -19.54 -34.90
CA TYR A 962 40.63 -20.79 -35.50
C TYR A 962 41.28 -21.99 -34.80
N TYR A 963 40.45 -22.81 -34.14
CA TYR A 963 40.88 -23.99 -33.42
C TYR A 963 40.13 -25.21 -33.92
N VAL A 964 40.75 -25.94 -34.84
CA VAL A 964 40.21 -27.19 -35.38
C VAL A 964 41.18 -28.34 -35.13
N SER A 965 40.76 -29.29 -34.30
CA SER A 965 41.60 -30.41 -33.87
C SER A 965 40.78 -31.61 -33.42
N ASN A 966 41.34 -32.81 -33.49
CA ASN A 966 40.68 -34.05 -33.05
C ASN A 966 39.33 -34.34 -33.73
N ASN A 967 39.09 -33.84 -34.95
CA ASN A 967 37.94 -34.24 -35.78
C ASN A 967 38.35 -35.29 -36.81
N GLY A 968 37.38 -35.88 -37.52
CA GLY A 968 37.64 -36.78 -38.65
C GLY A 968 38.48 -36.14 -39.77
N TYR A 969 38.26 -34.85 -40.02
CA TYR A 969 39.09 -33.99 -40.86
C TYR A 969 39.41 -32.68 -40.15
N ASN A 970 40.66 -32.22 -40.20
CA ASN A 970 41.11 -31.01 -39.49
C ASN A 970 41.77 -30.03 -40.47
N PRO A 971 40.98 -29.37 -41.34
CA PRO A 971 41.54 -28.44 -42.31
C PRO A 971 42.20 -27.25 -41.60
N SER A 972 43.33 -26.79 -42.12
CA SER A 972 43.92 -25.52 -41.70
C SER A 972 43.12 -24.35 -42.27
N PRO A 973 43.28 -23.10 -41.77
CA PRO A 973 42.60 -21.93 -42.34
C PRO A 973 42.79 -21.72 -43.86
N LYS A 974 43.71 -22.43 -44.51
CA LYS A 974 43.94 -22.40 -45.96
C LYS A 974 42.79 -22.98 -46.80
N PHE A 975 41.90 -23.78 -46.22
CA PHE A 975 40.76 -24.30 -47.00
C PHE A 975 39.81 -23.19 -47.46
N PHE A 976 39.71 -22.09 -46.72
CA PHE A 976 38.91 -20.91 -47.11
C PHE A 976 39.39 -20.25 -48.42
N SER A 977 40.67 -20.38 -48.79
CA SER A 977 41.19 -19.89 -50.08
C SER A 977 41.22 -20.93 -51.19
N GLY A 978 40.76 -22.16 -50.92
CA GLY A 978 40.83 -23.28 -51.85
C GLY A 978 42.22 -23.87 -52.02
N GLU A 979 43.19 -23.49 -51.18
CA GLU A 979 44.55 -24.07 -51.15
C GLU A 979 44.60 -25.46 -50.50
N GLU A 980 43.58 -25.79 -49.71
CA GLU A 980 43.37 -27.07 -49.06
C GLU A 980 41.93 -27.54 -49.38
N PRO A 981 41.68 -28.84 -49.63
CA PRO A 981 40.31 -29.32 -49.83
C PRO A 981 39.45 -29.05 -48.58
N CYS A 982 38.17 -28.75 -48.77
CA CYS A 982 37.25 -28.52 -47.65
C CYS A 982 36.70 -29.82 -47.02
N LYS A 983 37.04 -30.98 -47.58
CA LYS A 983 36.62 -32.29 -47.11
C LYS A 983 37.69 -33.34 -47.37
N LEU A 984 37.73 -34.37 -46.52
CA LEU A 984 38.67 -35.49 -46.61
C LEU A 984 38.43 -36.39 -47.82
#